data_AF-A0A1Y2B4J8-F1
#
_entry.id   AF-A0A1Y2B4J8-F1
#
_cell.length_a   1.000
_cell.length_b   1.000
_cell.length_c   1.000
_cell.angle_alpha   90.00
_cell.angle_beta   90.00
_cell.angle_gamma   90.00
#
_symmetry.space_group_name_H-M   'P 1'
#
loop_
_entity.id
_entity.type
_entity.pdbx_description
1 polymer ?
#
loop_
_entity_poly.entity_id
_entity_poly.type
_entity_poly.pdbx_seq_one_letter_code
_entity_poly.pdbx_strand_id
1 'polypeptide(L)'
;MFSKKIISFIGLLIIGSRIKSVTSTALENCADNLDVSSCSGSTDHYCIKDSGIYGVTEAGACSEEITEAGIYVMEGNSKLISATDLADTTAASISGGTELTLWECTNENVCQKTYGYIKDITGSDPVYYYVSKSGSNTVSTVENCDSNVGKLKTADHNLCVTDSLDIGFGSEALYVMSNVQDNIFTGAASSSNSIIIKKMDNTITLNLVGESVHLYKEDTNVVENAASTDYTGNAEKITIYDCNKDSICAKTNGYAISSGSYYPVNGSGATAATNGETVTDANDANACSGKIGQLITSDGGTTKYLCLADDIKVLSSVAGEYVVIGTLANNNIFTGTNTENAMIPIKIANNYIILNKILDDQLYRKYGTNALEKRTDNFCSGTILDNLFTCTGGACTRGDNPVPAGEYLVEISGQEGKFQKYDCDPITQDCEPLTNENGLLLVETVAPSNQCDYQYHKVVTAASVENASNLKIYDCKAGVCQATSGMTTYGSTTPVYCTTGGCTTSGTELDITSIITNGKLKYDSGYELDVESAKIFDITADGTNKYFYPVDTTHFVYLKTATNVVGVAIFSYIEDNTIIYYNNESNAAKYLVVTSDACTGSTVSKYTKTNDTTLKDAETCSAGPCSALAANNSGTCDEGYYVANDNFGDSGNLKTTGKLYHCETGKCEQLSKVGYFKNQNGAADSFISCDKNNDCQIAAVSGAEDCTNIDSGKLYKDTNDSDKIKLCVKKVAADGIELKDESAGKYVVGVASNTFLGSDANAYVIVDLDATSVVKNVDDTILYRYTDTNSKIINRSNNSDMCTNHKSDISEYKKKSDASNEYNKTN
;
A
#
# COMPACT_ATOMS: atom_id res chain seq x y z
N MET A 1 -43.07 71.19 -56.35
CA MET A 1 -43.32 70.01 -55.49
C MET A 1 -41.98 69.49 -55.00
N PHE A 2 -41.56 69.88 -53.80
CA PHE A 2 -40.41 69.26 -53.11
C PHE A 2 -40.93 68.72 -51.78
N SER A 3 -40.94 67.40 -51.66
CA SER A 3 -41.40 66.66 -50.49
C SER A 3 -40.33 66.70 -49.40
N LYS A 4 -40.67 67.30 -48.26
CA LYS A 4 -39.88 67.29 -47.04
C LYS A 4 -39.89 65.89 -46.44
N LYS A 5 -38.76 65.19 -46.47
CA LYS A 5 -38.52 64.05 -45.56
C LYS A 5 -38.06 64.61 -44.22
N ILE A 6 -38.94 64.48 -43.21
CA ILE A 6 -38.60 64.64 -41.81
C ILE A 6 -37.78 63.40 -41.42
N ILE A 7 -36.48 63.59 -41.22
CA ILE A 7 -35.64 62.59 -40.56
C ILE A 7 -35.91 62.76 -39.07
N SER A 8 -36.67 61.80 -38.52
CA SER A 8 -36.93 61.66 -37.09
C SER A 8 -35.66 61.19 -36.40
N PHE A 9 -34.80 62.14 -36.02
CA PHE A 9 -33.74 61.96 -35.02
C PHE A 9 -34.39 61.97 -33.64
N ILE A 10 -35.20 60.94 -33.34
CA ILE A 10 -35.58 60.63 -31.95
C ILE A 10 -34.42 59.82 -31.39
N GLY A 11 -33.84 60.36 -30.32
CA GLY A 11 -32.57 59.95 -29.76
C GLY A 11 -32.49 58.47 -29.46
N LEU A 12 -31.53 57.80 -30.10
CA LEU A 12 -30.75 56.75 -29.48
C LEU A 12 -29.94 57.39 -28.34
N LEU A 13 -30.63 57.76 -27.25
CA LEU A 13 -30.00 57.96 -25.96
C LEU A 13 -29.71 56.54 -25.48
N ILE A 14 -28.66 55.92 -26.04
CA ILE A 14 -28.11 54.69 -25.50
C ILE A 14 -27.71 55.09 -24.08
N ILE A 15 -28.53 54.71 -23.10
CA ILE A 15 -28.13 54.64 -21.71
C ILE A 15 -26.97 53.65 -21.75
N GLY A 16 -25.76 54.18 -21.93
CA GLY A 16 -24.56 53.39 -22.13
C GLY A 16 -24.40 52.52 -20.91
N SER A 17 -24.66 51.23 -21.09
CA SER A 17 -24.45 50.20 -20.07
C SER A 17 -23.02 50.35 -19.58
N ARG A 18 -22.84 50.80 -18.32
CA ARG A 18 -21.52 51.06 -17.75
C ARG A 18 -20.88 49.75 -17.28
N ILE A 19 -20.58 48.86 -18.22
CA ILE A 19 -19.65 47.76 -17.94
C ILE A 19 -18.25 48.34 -17.98
N LYS A 20 -17.55 48.29 -16.84
CA LYS A 20 -16.16 48.70 -16.75
C LYS A 20 -15.26 47.48 -16.75
N SER A 21 -14.31 47.47 -17.66
CA SER A 21 -13.21 46.52 -17.65
C SER A 21 -12.12 46.95 -16.69
N VAL A 22 -11.47 46.00 -16.04
CA VAL A 22 -10.41 46.25 -15.06
C VAL A 22 -9.27 45.25 -15.27
N THR A 23 -8.03 45.71 -15.20
CA THR A 23 -6.84 44.86 -15.18
C THR A 23 -6.80 44.05 -13.89
N SER A 24 -6.28 42.82 -13.96
CA SER A 24 -6.15 41.95 -12.80
C SER A 24 -4.67 41.85 -12.41
N THR A 25 -4.28 42.50 -11.31
CA THR A 25 -2.92 42.40 -10.74
C THR A 25 -2.92 41.32 -9.67
N ALA A 26 -1.97 40.38 -9.67
CA ALA A 26 -1.89 39.37 -8.60
C ALA A 26 -1.56 40.05 -7.26
N LEU A 27 -2.12 39.52 -6.16
CA LEU A 27 -1.74 39.96 -4.82
C LEU A 27 -0.28 39.56 -4.56
N GLU A 28 0.48 40.43 -3.93
CA GLU A 28 1.87 40.15 -3.57
C GLU A 28 1.93 39.14 -2.42
N ASN A 29 2.96 38.30 -2.41
CA ASN A 29 3.24 37.44 -1.26
C ASN A 29 3.60 38.32 -0.05
N CYS A 30 3.08 37.98 1.12
CA CYS A 30 3.52 38.63 2.36
C CYS A 30 5.01 38.38 2.60
N ALA A 31 5.65 39.26 3.37
CA ALA A 31 7.02 39.03 3.81
C ALA A 31 7.11 37.71 4.63
N ASP A 32 8.16 36.93 4.40
CA ASP A 32 8.35 35.62 5.07
C ASP A 32 8.26 35.73 6.60
N ASN A 33 8.75 36.84 7.15
CA ASN A 33 8.77 37.16 8.57
C ASN A 33 7.48 37.81 9.10
N LEU A 34 6.39 37.84 8.33
CA LEU A 34 5.10 38.34 8.82
C LEU A 34 4.65 37.47 10.02
N ASP A 35 4.59 38.10 11.20
CA ASP A 35 4.07 37.49 12.42
C ASP A 35 2.54 37.56 12.41
N VAL A 36 1.91 36.42 12.15
CA VAL A 36 0.45 36.25 12.11
C VAL A 36 -0.14 35.92 13.49
N SER A 37 0.68 35.78 14.54
CA SER A 37 0.20 35.37 15.87
C SER A 37 -0.59 36.46 16.60
N SER A 38 -0.52 37.71 16.15
CA SER A 38 -1.31 38.83 16.69
C SER A 38 -1.55 39.94 15.66
N CYS A 39 -2.57 39.77 14.83
CA CYS A 39 -2.97 40.80 13.88
C CYS A 39 -3.73 41.93 14.60
N SER A 40 -3.17 43.15 14.61
CA SER A 40 -3.85 44.33 15.16
C SER A 40 -3.33 45.63 14.53
N GLY A 41 -4.24 46.54 14.18
CA GLY A 41 -3.89 47.84 13.60
C GLY A 41 -4.84 48.26 12.48
N SER A 42 -4.53 49.36 11.80
CA SER A 42 -5.18 49.74 10.55
C SER A 42 -4.48 49.07 9.37
N THR A 43 -5.25 48.51 8.45
CA THR A 43 -4.70 47.88 7.25
C THR A 43 -4.30 48.92 6.21
N ASP A 44 -3.05 48.86 5.74
CA ASP A 44 -2.53 49.75 4.68
C ASP A 44 -2.53 49.05 3.32
N HIS A 45 -2.18 47.76 3.29
CA HIS A 45 -2.29 46.91 2.11
C HIS A 45 -2.60 45.45 2.50
N TYR A 46 -2.92 44.62 1.51
CA TYR A 46 -3.19 43.20 1.64
C TYR A 46 -2.14 42.38 0.90
N CYS A 47 -1.81 41.20 1.43
CA CYS A 47 -0.86 40.26 0.86
C CYS A 47 -1.33 38.80 1.06
N ILE A 48 -0.74 37.84 0.35
CA ILE A 48 -1.04 36.40 0.48
C ILE A 48 0.08 35.65 1.20
N LYS A 49 -0.27 34.80 2.17
CA LYS A 49 0.66 33.90 2.87
C LYS A 49 -0.03 32.59 3.16
N ASP A 50 0.59 31.45 2.84
CA ASP A 50 0.04 30.12 3.11
C ASP A 50 -1.41 29.91 2.59
N SER A 51 -1.75 30.58 1.48
CA SER A 51 -3.10 30.67 0.89
C SER A 51 -4.11 31.57 1.62
N GLY A 52 -3.79 32.15 2.76
CA GLY A 52 -4.63 33.14 3.45
C GLY A 52 -4.37 34.57 2.96
N ILE A 53 -5.38 35.45 3.06
CA ILE A 53 -5.24 36.90 2.80
C ILE A 53 -5.05 37.63 4.12
N TYR A 54 -3.99 38.44 4.19
CA TYR A 54 -3.62 39.21 5.38
C TYR A 54 -3.60 40.69 5.08
N GLY A 55 -4.25 41.47 5.94
CA GLY A 55 -4.02 42.89 6.05
C GLY A 55 -2.68 43.16 6.73
N VAL A 56 -1.91 44.10 6.18
CA VAL A 56 -0.60 44.50 6.68
C VAL A 56 -0.48 46.01 6.78
N THR A 57 0.21 46.45 7.83
CA THR A 57 0.56 47.86 8.07
C THR A 57 1.77 48.29 7.21
N GLU A 58 2.04 49.59 7.08
CA GLU A 58 3.23 50.16 6.44
C GLU A 58 4.53 49.62 7.07
N ALA A 59 4.48 49.26 8.35
CA ALA A 59 5.61 48.68 9.08
C ALA A 59 5.82 47.17 8.80
N GLY A 60 4.96 46.55 7.99
CA GLY A 60 5.01 45.12 7.66
C GLY A 60 4.48 44.19 8.76
N ALA A 61 3.81 44.73 9.78
CA ALA A 61 3.12 43.93 10.80
C ALA A 61 1.71 43.55 10.34
N CYS A 62 1.22 42.37 10.74
CA CYS A 62 -0.15 41.93 10.45
C CYS A 62 -1.16 42.85 11.15
N SER A 63 -2.13 43.38 10.41
CA SER A 63 -3.24 44.16 10.95
C SER A 63 -4.52 43.35 11.05
N GLU A 64 -4.77 42.44 10.10
CA GLU A 64 -6.00 41.66 9.99
C GLU A 64 -5.76 40.33 9.24
N GLU A 65 -6.53 39.30 9.57
CA GLU A 65 -6.57 38.02 8.85
C GLU A 65 -8.00 37.76 8.39
N ILE A 66 -8.17 37.42 7.12
CA ILE A 66 -9.49 37.10 6.55
C ILE A 66 -9.85 35.66 6.88
N THR A 67 -10.70 35.47 7.89
CA THR A 67 -11.07 34.15 8.39
C THR A 67 -12.46 33.68 7.95
N GLU A 68 -13.29 34.59 7.44
CA GLU A 68 -14.64 34.28 7.01
C GLU A 68 -14.64 33.70 5.59
N ALA A 69 -15.44 32.64 5.36
CA ALA A 69 -15.66 32.16 4.01
C ALA A 69 -16.49 33.16 3.20
N GLY A 70 -16.11 33.37 1.94
CA GLY A 70 -16.81 34.31 1.08
C GLY A 70 -16.08 34.63 -0.21
N ILE A 71 -16.69 35.50 -1.01
CA ILE A 71 -16.01 36.14 -2.15
C ILE A 71 -15.57 37.53 -1.73
N TYR A 72 -14.32 37.85 -2.03
CA TYR A 72 -13.72 39.15 -1.77
C TYR A 72 -13.30 39.81 -3.08
N VAL A 73 -13.60 41.10 -3.19
CA VAL A 73 -13.11 41.98 -4.25
C VAL A 73 -11.96 42.80 -3.69
N MET A 74 -10.80 42.75 -4.31
CA MET A 74 -9.71 43.67 -4.01
C MET A 74 -9.56 44.73 -5.09
N GLU A 75 -9.40 45.98 -4.68
CA GLU A 75 -9.09 47.13 -5.52
C GLU A 75 -7.61 47.49 -5.34
N GLY A 76 -6.77 47.10 -6.29
CA GLY A 76 -5.31 47.05 -6.12
C GLY A 76 -4.91 46.14 -4.95
N ASN A 77 -3.87 46.54 -4.21
CA ASN A 77 -3.44 45.87 -2.98
C ASN A 77 -3.93 46.59 -1.71
N SER A 78 -4.63 47.71 -1.80
CA SER A 78 -4.88 48.59 -0.64
C SER A 78 -6.28 48.49 -0.05
N LYS A 79 -7.22 47.84 -0.74
CA LYS A 79 -8.61 47.80 -0.32
C LYS A 79 -9.26 46.46 -0.61
N LEU A 80 -9.80 45.86 0.44
CA LEU A 80 -10.59 44.63 0.39
C LEU A 80 -12.05 44.98 0.65
N ILE A 81 -12.94 44.44 -0.17
CA ILE A 81 -14.39 44.62 -0.06
C ILE A 81 -15.00 43.21 -0.07
N SER A 82 -15.76 42.83 0.96
CA SER A 82 -16.51 41.57 0.92
C SER A 82 -17.65 41.66 -0.10
N ALA A 83 -17.94 40.57 -0.80
CA ALA A 83 -19.10 40.52 -1.69
C ALA A 83 -20.44 40.68 -0.95
N THR A 84 -20.49 40.34 0.34
CA THR A 84 -21.65 40.64 1.19
C THR A 84 -21.79 42.14 1.44
N ASP A 85 -20.66 42.84 1.60
CA ASP A 85 -20.65 44.29 1.79
C ASP A 85 -21.09 45.02 0.52
N LEU A 86 -20.84 44.44 -0.66
CA LEU A 86 -21.42 44.96 -1.91
C LEU A 86 -22.96 44.94 -1.91
N ALA A 87 -23.61 44.17 -1.04
CA ALA A 87 -25.08 44.17 -0.88
C ALA A 87 -25.59 45.27 0.06
N ASP A 88 -24.70 45.89 0.83
CA ASP A 88 -25.05 46.96 1.75
C ASP A 88 -24.88 48.32 1.06
N THR A 89 -25.99 49.03 0.84
CA THR A 89 -26.00 50.38 0.25
C THR A 89 -25.23 51.43 1.06
N THR A 90 -24.79 51.09 2.29
CA THR A 90 -23.96 51.94 3.15
C THR A 90 -22.48 51.54 3.19
N ALA A 91 -22.11 50.40 2.58
CA ALA A 91 -20.74 49.91 2.54
C ALA A 91 -19.86 50.62 1.50
N ALA A 92 -18.57 50.29 1.52
CA ALA A 92 -17.57 50.85 0.62
C ALA A 92 -17.87 50.49 -0.85
N SER A 93 -18.04 51.50 -1.70
CA SER A 93 -18.17 51.34 -3.15
C SER A 93 -16.86 51.00 -3.84
N ILE A 94 -16.90 50.38 -5.02
CA ILE A 94 -15.70 50.23 -5.86
C ILE A 94 -15.38 51.63 -6.40
N SER A 95 -14.21 52.17 -6.05
CA SER A 95 -13.90 53.59 -6.29
C SER A 95 -13.59 53.93 -7.76
N GLY A 96 -13.67 52.92 -8.63
CA GLY A 96 -13.44 53.03 -10.06
C GLY A 96 -11.97 52.86 -10.44
N GLY A 97 -11.15 52.29 -9.56
CA GLY A 97 -9.79 51.84 -9.87
C GLY A 97 -9.77 50.89 -11.06
N THR A 98 -8.69 50.93 -11.83
CA THR A 98 -8.50 50.06 -12.99
C THR A 98 -8.09 48.65 -12.62
N GLU A 99 -7.75 48.38 -11.37
CA GLU A 99 -7.18 47.09 -10.94
C GLU A 99 -8.10 46.39 -9.95
N LEU A 100 -8.81 45.34 -10.38
CA LEU A 100 -9.59 44.49 -9.47
C LEU A 100 -9.14 43.04 -9.52
N THR A 101 -9.21 42.37 -8.36
CA THR A 101 -9.13 40.91 -8.28
C THR A 101 -10.29 40.33 -7.48
N LEU A 102 -10.61 39.08 -7.76
CA LEU A 102 -11.61 38.30 -7.05
C LEU A 102 -10.95 37.12 -6.36
N TRP A 103 -11.36 36.87 -5.12
CA TRP A 103 -10.84 35.78 -4.29
C TRP A 103 -12.00 35.03 -3.65
N GLU A 104 -11.93 33.70 -3.67
CA GLU A 104 -12.84 32.81 -2.94
C GLU A 104 -12.10 32.25 -1.74
N CYS A 105 -12.57 32.57 -0.53
CA CYS A 105 -12.01 32.10 0.73
C CYS A 105 -12.91 31.05 1.37
N THR A 106 -12.31 30.03 1.98
CA THR A 106 -12.99 29.00 2.77
C THR A 106 -12.89 29.30 4.28
N ASN A 107 -13.66 28.57 5.10
CA ASN A 107 -13.60 28.68 6.57
C ASN A 107 -12.26 28.18 7.16
N GLU A 108 -11.42 27.55 6.35
CA GLU A 108 -10.08 27.09 6.73
C GLU A 108 -9.00 28.13 6.39
N ASN A 109 -9.40 29.37 6.08
CA ASN A 109 -8.53 30.45 5.62
C ASN A 109 -7.71 30.09 4.36
N VAL A 110 -8.34 29.35 3.44
CA VAL A 110 -7.77 29.08 2.12
C VAL A 110 -8.47 29.98 1.11
N CYS A 111 -7.77 31.01 0.66
CA CYS A 111 -8.20 31.96 -0.35
C CYS A 111 -7.56 31.65 -1.71
N GLN A 112 -8.40 31.46 -2.73
CA GLN A 112 -7.95 31.21 -4.09
C GLN A 112 -8.48 32.28 -5.04
N LYS A 113 -7.63 32.72 -5.97
CA LYS A 113 -8.02 33.72 -6.96
C LYS A 113 -9.06 33.14 -7.92
N THR A 114 -10.18 33.85 -8.09
CA THR A 114 -11.26 33.50 -9.02
C THR A 114 -11.52 34.63 -10.02
N TYR A 115 -12.47 34.43 -10.93
CA TYR A 115 -12.78 35.28 -12.06
C TYR A 115 -14.29 35.37 -12.26
N GLY A 116 -14.80 36.48 -12.78
CA GLY A 116 -16.25 36.65 -12.92
C GLY A 116 -16.74 38.09 -12.97
N TYR A 117 -18.04 38.26 -12.73
CA TYR A 117 -18.73 39.54 -12.72
C TYR A 117 -19.02 40.03 -11.31
N ILE A 118 -19.01 41.35 -11.14
CA ILE A 118 -19.32 42.05 -9.90
C ILE A 118 -20.38 43.09 -10.19
N LYS A 119 -21.41 43.18 -9.35
CA LYS A 119 -22.47 44.17 -9.39
C LYS A 119 -22.31 45.09 -8.16
N ASP A 120 -21.95 46.34 -8.41
CA ASP A 120 -21.86 47.38 -7.38
C ASP A 120 -23.17 48.17 -7.34
N ILE A 121 -23.89 48.09 -6.22
CA ILE A 121 -25.20 48.76 -6.02
C ILE A 121 -25.12 50.00 -5.12
N THR A 122 -23.92 50.48 -4.79
CA THR A 122 -23.74 51.64 -3.89
C THR A 122 -24.22 52.99 -4.49
N GLY A 123 -24.66 53.01 -5.75
CA GLY A 123 -25.25 54.16 -6.44
C GLY A 123 -26.73 53.98 -6.80
N SER A 124 -27.36 55.04 -7.34
CA SER A 124 -28.75 54.97 -7.82
C SER A 124 -28.94 54.02 -9.00
N ASP A 125 -27.88 53.79 -9.77
CA ASP A 125 -27.81 52.85 -10.87
C ASP A 125 -26.66 51.86 -10.62
N PRO A 126 -26.90 50.54 -10.68
CA PRO A 126 -25.84 49.56 -10.51
C PRO A 126 -24.73 49.71 -11.56
N VAL A 127 -23.48 49.56 -11.11
CA VAL A 127 -22.30 49.50 -11.99
C VAL A 127 -21.80 48.07 -12.03
N TYR A 128 -21.46 47.59 -13.23
CA TYR A 128 -21.01 46.21 -13.41
C TYR A 128 -19.52 46.20 -13.77
N TYR A 129 -18.78 45.37 -13.06
CA TYR A 129 -17.37 45.11 -13.30
C TYR A 129 -17.17 43.64 -13.65
N TYR A 130 -16.02 43.31 -14.21
CA TYR A 130 -15.62 41.91 -14.38
C TYR A 130 -14.11 41.77 -14.24
N VAL A 131 -13.69 40.61 -13.73
CA VAL A 131 -12.28 40.22 -13.62
C VAL A 131 -12.09 39.00 -14.52
N SER A 132 -11.31 39.16 -15.59
CA SER A 132 -11.08 38.11 -16.60
C SER A 132 -9.82 37.31 -16.31
N LYS A 133 -9.86 35.97 -16.48
CA LYS A 133 -8.68 35.10 -16.40
C LYS A 133 -7.64 35.42 -17.48
N SER A 134 -8.08 35.84 -18.66
CA SER A 134 -7.19 36.18 -19.78
C SER A 134 -6.53 37.56 -19.65
N GLY A 135 -6.96 38.39 -18.68
CA GLY A 135 -6.55 39.79 -18.57
C GLY A 135 -7.04 40.71 -19.71
N SER A 136 -7.80 40.17 -20.68
CA SER A 136 -8.42 40.96 -21.75
C SER A 136 -9.67 41.68 -21.27
N ASN A 137 -9.70 42.98 -21.56
CA ASN A 137 -10.54 43.98 -20.91
C ASN A 137 -11.58 44.58 -21.87
N THR A 138 -12.14 43.80 -22.79
CA THR A 138 -13.30 44.26 -23.56
C THR A 138 -14.43 43.23 -23.56
N VAL A 139 -15.33 43.32 -22.58
CA VAL A 139 -16.60 42.57 -22.59
C VAL A 139 -17.70 43.48 -23.08
N SER A 140 -18.28 43.13 -24.23
CA SER A 140 -19.50 43.73 -24.75
C SER A 140 -20.73 43.10 -24.09
N THR A 141 -21.75 43.89 -23.78
CA THR A 141 -23.09 43.33 -23.55
C THR A 141 -23.67 42.79 -24.85
N VAL A 142 -24.65 41.89 -24.73
CA VAL A 142 -25.33 41.26 -25.87
C VAL A 142 -26.84 41.40 -25.75
N GLU A 143 -27.55 41.40 -26.87
CA GLU A 143 -29.02 41.47 -26.83
C GLU A 143 -29.65 40.15 -26.35
N ASN A 144 -29.05 39.01 -26.71
CA ASN A 144 -29.52 37.66 -26.37
C ASN A 144 -28.33 36.69 -26.20
N CYS A 145 -28.63 35.46 -25.76
CA CYS A 145 -27.61 34.45 -25.47
C CYS A 145 -27.16 33.59 -26.65
N ASP A 146 -27.71 33.80 -27.85
CA ASP A 146 -27.41 33.01 -29.06
C ASP A 146 -25.89 33.05 -29.37
N SER A 147 -25.14 32.01 -29.00
CA SER A 147 -23.68 31.95 -29.11
C SER A 147 -22.92 33.01 -28.30
N ASN A 148 -23.52 33.55 -27.25
CA ASN A 148 -22.95 34.59 -26.39
C ASN A 148 -22.73 34.14 -24.94
N VAL A 149 -22.51 32.85 -24.73
CA VAL A 149 -22.21 32.27 -23.42
C VAL A 149 -21.04 33.00 -22.75
N GLY A 150 -21.18 33.29 -21.46
CA GLY A 150 -20.21 34.02 -20.65
C GLY A 150 -20.34 35.54 -20.70
N LYS A 151 -21.28 36.11 -21.48
CA LYS A 151 -21.53 37.57 -21.56
C LYS A 151 -22.81 37.99 -20.83
N LEU A 152 -22.88 39.25 -20.39
CA LEU A 152 -24.09 39.84 -19.81
C LEU A 152 -25.03 40.38 -20.89
N LYS A 153 -26.34 40.20 -20.70
CA LYS A 153 -27.36 40.83 -21.54
C LYS A 153 -27.42 42.35 -21.34
N THR A 154 -27.73 43.09 -22.39
CA THR A 154 -27.85 44.56 -22.35
C THR A 154 -29.09 45.01 -21.56
N ALA A 155 -30.20 44.26 -21.64
CA ALA A 155 -31.49 44.68 -21.11
C ALA A 155 -31.63 44.51 -19.58
N ASP A 156 -31.14 43.40 -19.04
CA ASP A 156 -31.33 43.00 -17.63
C ASP A 156 -30.02 42.64 -16.92
N HIS A 157 -28.89 42.65 -17.62
CA HIS A 157 -27.57 42.27 -17.09
C HIS A 157 -27.49 40.85 -16.54
N ASN A 158 -28.34 39.94 -17.04
CA ASN A 158 -28.20 38.52 -16.74
C ASN A 158 -27.05 37.91 -17.55
N LEU A 159 -26.33 36.96 -16.95
CA LEU A 159 -25.26 36.20 -17.58
C LEU A 159 -25.83 35.08 -18.45
N CYS A 160 -25.40 35.01 -19.71
CA CYS A 160 -25.68 33.88 -20.58
C CYS A 160 -24.87 32.65 -20.16
N VAL A 161 -25.55 31.61 -19.70
CA VAL A 161 -24.95 30.36 -19.20
C VAL A 161 -24.90 29.30 -20.30
N THR A 162 -25.93 29.26 -21.14
CA THR A 162 -26.01 28.48 -22.39
C THR A 162 -26.60 29.37 -23.48
N ASP A 163 -26.76 28.84 -24.70
CA ASP A 163 -27.40 29.60 -25.79
C ASP A 163 -28.85 29.99 -25.48
N SER A 164 -29.53 29.25 -24.59
CA SER A 164 -30.95 29.44 -24.26
C SER A 164 -31.22 29.80 -22.80
N LEU A 165 -30.20 29.80 -21.94
CA LEU A 165 -30.34 30.07 -20.51
C LEU A 165 -29.50 31.28 -20.11
N ASP A 166 -30.13 32.18 -19.37
CA ASP A 166 -29.45 33.24 -18.65
C ASP A 166 -29.81 33.25 -17.16
N ILE A 167 -28.89 33.78 -16.34
CA ILE A 167 -29.07 33.91 -14.90
C ILE A 167 -28.76 35.34 -14.46
N GLY A 168 -29.64 35.93 -13.65
CA GLY A 168 -29.35 37.18 -12.96
C GLY A 168 -28.53 36.96 -11.69
N PHE A 169 -28.09 38.04 -11.06
CA PHE A 169 -27.54 38.04 -9.70
C PHE A 169 -28.63 37.70 -8.66
N GLY A 170 -28.25 37.30 -7.45
CA GLY A 170 -29.18 36.92 -6.38
C GLY A 170 -28.67 35.77 -5.53
N SER A 171 -29.55 35.14 -4.73
CA SER A 171 -29.18 34.11 -3.74
C SER A 171 -28.19 33.05 -4.26
N GLU A 172 -27.36 32.57 -3.34
CA GLU A 172 -26.31 31.60 -3.62
C GLU A 172 -26.83 30.38 -4.39
N ALA A 173 -26.23 30.12 -5.56
CA ALA A 173 -26.53 28.96 -6.38
C ALA A 173 -25.38 28.63 -7.32
N LEU A 174 -25.19 27.34 -7.64
CA LEU A 174 -24.18 26.88 -8.58
C LEU A 174 -24.83 26.53 -9.93
N TYR A 175 -24.18 26.85 -11.04
CA TYR A 175 -24.64 26.55 -12.39
C TYR A 175 -23.53 25.93 -13.22
N VAL A 176 -23.89 25.04 -14.15
CA VAL A 176 -22.97 24.58 -15.19
C VAL A 176 -23.08 25.51 -16.38
N MET A 177 -21.96 26.10 -16.79
CA MET A 177 -21.85 26.96 -17.96
C MET A 177 -21.03 26.26 -19.05
N SER A 178 -21.45 26.36 -20.32
CA SER A 178 -20.63 25.89 -21.43
C SER A 178 -19.32 26.69 -21.49
N ASN A 179 -18.17 26.00 -21.54
CA ASN A 179 -16.87 26.65 -21.63
C ASN A 179 -16.59 27.02 -23.09
N VAL A 180 -17.05 28.18 -23.53
CA VAL A 180 -16.84 28.67 -24.91
C VAL A 180 -15.58 29.52 -25.04
N GLN A 181 -15.09 29.69 -26.26
CA GLN A 181 -13.98 30.61 -26.52
C GLN A 181 -14.33 32.04 -26.06
N ASP A 182 -13.33 32.77 -25.56
CA ASP A 182 -13.43 34.18 -25.14
C ASP A 182 -14.34 34.46 -23.92
N ASN A 183 -14.77 33.43 -23.17
CA ASN A 183 -15.42 33.68 -21.89
C ASN A 183 -14.42 34.20 -20.85
N ILE A 184 -14.91 35.05 -19.92
CA ILE A 184 -14.05 35.72 -18.94
C ILE A 184 -13.51 34.80 -17.83
N PHE A 185 -14.11 33.63 -17.63
CA PHE A 185 -13.85 32.78 -16.48
C PHE A 185 -12.62 31.90 -16.68
N THR A 186 -12.45 31.33 -17.88
CA THR A 186 -11.35 30.40 -18.17
C THR A 186 -10.32 30.94 -19.16
N GLY A 187 -10.70 31.89 -20.03
CA GLY A 187 -9.88 32.28 -21.17
C GLY A 187 -9.58 31.12 -22.14
N ALA A 188 -10.36 30.04 -22.10
CA ALA A 188 -10.09 28.82 -22.84
C ALA A 188 -10.24 28.97 -24.37
N ALA A 189 -9.53 28.13 -25.11
CA ALA A 189 -9.56 28.08 -26.58
C ALA A 189 -10.50 27.01 -27.17
N SER A 190 -11.15 26.17 -26.34
CA SER A 190 -11.94 25.01 -26.78
C SER A 190 -13.35 25.01 -26.21
N SER A 191 -14.35 24.61 -27.01
CA SER A 191 -15.79 24.73 -26.72
C SER A 191 -16.47 23.48 -26.16
N SER A 192 -15.78 22.35 -25.97
CA SER A 192 -16.42 21.06 -25.67
C SER A 192 -16.61 20.72 -24.19
N ASN A 193 -16.05 21.53 -23.29
CA ASN A 193 -16.13 21.31 -21.85
C ASN A 193 -17.12 22.29 -21.21
N SER A 194 -17.41 22.08 -19.94
CA SER A 194 -18.17 22.99 -19.10
C SER A 194 -17.31 23.54 -17.98
N ILE A 195 -17.81 24.57 -17.30
CA ILE A 195 -17.29 25.03 -16.01
C ILE A 195 -18.45 25.17 -15.04
N ILE A 196 -18.14 25.20 -13.75
CA ILE A 196 -19.12 25.50 -12.71
C ILE A 196 -18.94 26.95 -12.29
N ILE A 197 -20.02 27.72 -12.32
CA ILE A 197 -20.05 29.10 -11.83
C ILE A 197 -20.89 29.18 -10.56
N LYS A 198 -20.50 30.09 -9.67
CA LYS A 198 -21.18 30.40 -8.42
C LYS A 198 -21.82 31.76 -8.53
N LYS A 199 -23.13 31.81 -8.38
CA LYS A 199 -23.94 33.03 -8.33
C LYS A 199 -24.15 33.43 -6.87
N MET A 200 -24.04 34.71 -6.56
CA MET A 200 -24.46 35.36 -5.31
C MET A 200 -25.12 36.72 -5.61
N ASP A 201 -25.56 37.42 -4.56
CA ASP A 201 -26.37 38.65 -4.68
C ASP A 201 -25.72 39.73 -5.54
N ASN A 202 -24.39 39.83 -5.50
CA ASN A 202 -23.62 40.85 -6.22
C ASN A 202 -22.42 40.32 -6.98
N THR A 203 -22.23 39.00 -7.05
CA THR A 203 -21.14 38.41 -7.82
C THR A 203 -21.60 37.16 -8.56
N ILE A 204 -20.99 36.91 -9.71
CA ILE A 204 -21.06 35.62 -10.40
C ILE A 204 -19.62 35.23 -10.73
N THR A 205 -19.09 34.21 -10.06
CA THR A 205 -17.68 33.82 -10.13
C THR A 205 -17.51 32.42 -10.69
N LEU A 206 -16.30 32.08 -11.16
CA LEU A 206 -15.90 30.70 -11.37
C LEU A 206 -15.86 30.00 -10.01
N ASN A 207 -16.57 28.87 -9.89
CA ASN A 207 -16.53 28.06 -8.68
C ASN A 207 -15.30 27.16 -8.73
N LEU A 208 -14.38 27.32 -7.78
CA LEU A 208 -13.12 26.58 -7.76
C LEU A 208 -13.31 25.20 -7.11
N VAL A 209 -13.85 24.25 -7.87
CA VAL A 209 -14.20 22.91 -7.38
C VAL A 209 -13.02 21.94 -7.30
N GLY A 210 -11.88 22.30 -7.89
CA GLY A 210 -10.71 21.42 -7.98
C GLY A 210 -10.98 20.10 -8.71
N GLU A 211 -10.13 19.10 -8.48
CA GLU A 211 -10.30 17.76 -9.04
C GLU A 211 -11.41 16.99 -8.31
N SER A 212 -12.60 16.97 -8.90
CA SER A 212 -13.78 16.39 -8.25
C SER A 212 -14.88 16.04 -9.26
N VAL A 213 -15.86 15.25 -8.79
CA VAL A 213 -17.00 14.80 -9.59
C VAL A 213 -18.27 15.45 -9.04
N HIS A 214 -19.06 16.03 -9.94
CA HIS A 214 -20.32 16.68 -9.60
C HIS A 214 -21.49 16.04 -10.34
N LEU A 215 -22.60 15.87 -9.62
CA LEU A 215 -23.88 15.48 -10.19
C LEU A 215 -24.71 16.74 -10.47
N TYR A 216 -25.44 16.72 -11.58
CA TYR A 216 -26.16 17.88 -12.07
C TYR A 216 -27.58 17.55 -12.46
N LYS A 217 -28.52 18.46 -12.16
CA LYS A 217 -29.90 18.38 -12.61
C LYS A 217 -30.12 19.28 -13.82
N GLU A 218 -30.38 18.64 -14.96
CA GLU A 218 -30.54 19.35 -16.24
C GLU A 218 -31.78 20.26 -16.28
N ASP A 219 -32.82 19.97 -15.49
CA ASP A 219 -34.07 20.75 -15.46
C ASP A 219 -33.93 22.20 -14.99
N THR A 220 -33.08 22.43 -14.00
CA THR A 220 -32.95 23.75 -13.36
C THR A 220 -31.64 24.42 -13.76
N ASN A 221 -30.79 23.69 -14.46
CA ASN A 221 -29.40 24.01 -14.69
C ASN A 221 -28.58 24.32 -13.42
N VAL A 222 -29.03 23.83 -12.25
CA VAL A 222 -28.39 24.04 -10.93
C VAL A 222 -27.54 22.83 -10.57
N VAL A 223 -26.31 23.08 -10.10
CA VAL A 223 -25.43 22.04 -9.53
C VAL A 223 -25.81 21.83 -8.07
N GLU A 224 -26.20 20.60 -7.74
CA GLU A 224 -26.33 20.15 -6.37
C GLU A 224 -25.05 19.35 -6.04
N ASN A 225 -24.37 19.70 -4.95
CA ASN A 225 -23.16 18.98 -4.57
C ASN A 225 -23.55 17.55 -4.16
N ALA A 226 -23.03 16.58 -4.90
CA ALA A 226 -23.37 15.17 -4.79
C ALA A 226 -23.03 14.56 -3.42
N ALA A 227 -22.27 15.25 -2.57
CA ALA A 227 -21.87 14.75 -1.24
C ALA A 227 -23.04 14.52 -0.27
N SER A 228 -24.24 15.04 -0.52
CA SER A 228 -25.42 14.78 0.32
C SER A 228 -26.25 13.60 -0.21
N THR A 229 -26.43 12.61 0.64
CA THR A 229 -26.81 11.20 0.38
C THR A 229 -28.17 10.90 -0.28
N ASP A 230 -28.94 11.87 -0.78
CA ASP A 230 -30.23 11.58 -1.42
C ASP A 230 -30.58 12.61 -2.51
N TYR A 231 -30.43 12.23 -3.77
CA TYR A 231 -30.94 12.99 -4.90
C TYR A 231 -32.46 12.74 -5.05
N THR A 232 -33.29 13.72 -4.69
CA THR A 232 -34.76 13.59 -4.65
C THR A 232 -35.48 13.98 -5.98
N GLY A 233 -34.74 14.07 -7.09
CA GLY A 233 -35.27 14.51 -8.40
C GLY A 233 -35.67 13.40 -9.38
N ASN A 234 -36.24 13.78 -10.53
CA ASN A 234 -36.43 12.86 -11.66
C ASN A 234 -35.05 12.38 -12.14
N ALA A 235 -34.76 11.09 -11.92
CA ALA A 235 -33.48 10.48 -12.23
C ALA A 235 -33.13 10.53 -13.73
N GLU A 236 -34.09 10.74 -14.62
CA GLU A 236 -33.88 10.91 -16.07
C GLU A 236 -33.12 12.18 -16.46
N LYS A 237 -32.76 13.03 -15.50
CA LYS A 237 -32.18 14.36 -15.77
C LYS A 237 -30.89 14.61 -15.01
N ILE A 238 -30.22 13.53 -14.60
CA ILE A 238 -28.92 13.61 -13.97
C ILE A 238 -27.85 13.63 -15.07
N THR A 239 -26.89 14.55 -14.96
CA THR A 239 -25.63 14.52 -15.73
C THR A 239 -24.47 14.44 -14.74
N ILE A 240 -23.40 13.73 -15.11
CA ILE A 240 -22.19 13.64 -14.30
C ILE A 240 -21.08 14.46 -14.97
N TYR A 241 -20.43 15.31 -14.18
CA TYR A 241 -19.27 16.10 -14.59
C TYR A 241 -18.04 15.68 -13.80
N ASP A 242 -16.95 15.40 -14.50
CA ASP A 242 -15.62 15.13 -13.95
C ASP A 242 -14.75 16.36 -14.21
N CYS A 243 -14.36 17.05 -13.15
CA CYS A 243 -13.67 18.34 -13.19
C CYS A 243 -12.19 18.17 -12.87
N ASN A 244 -11.33 18.90 -13.58
CA ASN A 244 -9.90 18.94 -13.32
C ASN A 244 -9.53 20.05 -12.31
N LYS A 245 -8.24 20.17 -11.97
CA LYS A 245 -7.72 21.20 -11.05
C LYS A 245 -8.02 22.65 -11.44
N ASP A 246 -8.24 22.91 -12.73
CA ASP A 246 -8.60 24.23 -13.26
C ASP A 246 -10.12 24.49 -13.27
N SER A 247 -10.91 23.59 -12.65
CA SER A 247 -12.37 23.61 -12.63
C SER A 247 -13.02 23.54 -14.02
N ILE A 248 -12.30 22.92 -14.97
CA ILE A 248 -12.83 22.59 -16.29
C ILE A 248 -13.40 21.18 -16.21
N CYS A 249 -14.67 21.06 -16.53
CA CYS A 249 -15.47 19.87 -16.31
C CYS A 249 -15.86 19.21 -17.63
N ALA A 250 -15.62 17.91 -17.76
CA ALA A 250 -16.07 17.11 -18.87
C ALA A 250 -17.30 16.29 -18.45
N LYS A 251 -18.31 16.20 -19.31
CA LYS A 251 -19.38 15.21 -19.11
C LYS A 251 -18.77 13.82 -19.13
N THR A 252 -19.16 12.97 -18.19
CA THR A 252 -18.71 11.58 -18.12
C THR A 252 -19.88 10.60 -17.99
N ASN A 253 -19.61 9.34 -18.32
CA ASN A 253 -20.59 8.27 -18.21
C ASN A 253 -20.43 7.55 -16.87
N GLY A 254 -21.48 6.92 -16.37
CA GLY A 254 -21.39 6.15 -15.14
C GLY A 254 -22.73 5.84 -14.50
N TYR A 255 -22.72 5.54 -13.22
CA TYR A 255 -23.88 5.43 -12.37
C TYR A 255 -23.90 6.56 -11.35
N ALA A 256 -25.01 7.28 -11.25
CA ALA A 256 -25.30 8.11 -10.08
C ALA A 256 -26.06 7.26 -9.05
N ILE A 257 -25.80 7.47 -7.76
CA ILE A 257 -26.45 6.72 -6.68
C ILE A 257 -27.38 7.66 -5.93
N SER A 258 -28.65 7.28 -5.78
CA SER A 258 -29.63 8.01 -4.98
C SER A 258 -30.55 7.08 -4.22
N SER A 259 -30.71 7.30 -2.92
CA SER A 259 -31.52 6.47 -2.03
C SER A 259 -31.20 4.98 -2.17
N GLY A 260 -29.91 4.64 -2.27
CA GLY A 260 -29.40 3.29 -2.46
C GLY A 260 -29.62 2.67 -3.85
N SER A 261 -30.27 3.40 -4.77
CA SER A 261 -30.52 2.96 -6.15
C SER A 261 -29.49 3.53 -7.12
N TYR A 262 -29.16 2.78 -8.17
CA TYR A 262 -28.15 3.12 -9.16
C TYR A 262 -28.82 3.53 -10.48
N TYR A 263 -28.44 4.70 -11.00
CA TYR A 263 -29.01 5.29 -12.19
C TYR A 263 -27.93 5.43 -13.26
N PRO A 264 -28.03 4.72 -14.40
CA PRO A 264 -27.09 4.86 -15.49
C PRO A 264 -27.20 6.25 -16.11
N VAL A 265 -26.08 6.95 -16.19
CA VAL A 265 -25.95 8.27 -16.79
C VAL A 265 -24.99 8.16 -17.96
N ASN A 266 -25.49 8.47 -19.15
CA ASN A 266 -24.67 8.64 -20.34
C ASN A 266 -24.24 10.10 -20.47
N GLY A 267 -23.16 10.37 -21.20
CA GLY A 267 -22.68 11.74 -21.45
C GLY A 267 -23.70 12.63 -22.19
N SER A 268 -24.75 12.06 -22.76
CA SER A 268 -25.90 12.75 -23.35
C SER A 268 -27.06 13.00 -22.37
N GLY A 269 -26.95 12.58 -21.11
CA GLY A 269 -28.01 12.62 -20.09
C GLY A 269 -28.34 11.24 -19.52
N ALA A 270 -29.05 11.22 -18.39
CA ALA A 270 -29.53 9.99 -17.78
C ALA A 270 -30.68 9.37 -18.57
N THR A 271 -30.66 8.05 -18.72
CA THR A 271 -31.82 7.27 -19.14
C THR A 271 -32.35 6.56 -17.92
N ALA A 272 -33.67 6.55 -17.71
CA ALA A 272 -34.27 5.76 -16.62
C ALA A 272 -33.67 4.36 -16.62
N ALA A 273 -33.09 3.95 -15.50
CA ALA A 273 -32.58 2.60 -15.34
C ALA A 273 -33.75 1.64 -15.60
N THR A 274 -33.73 0.88 -16.68
CA THR A 274 -34.34 -0.44 -16.63
C THR A 274 -33.52 -1.19 -15.59
N ASN A 275 -34.06 -1.32 -14.37
CA ASN A 275 -33.46 -2.04 -13.25
C ASN A 275 -32.56 -3.14 -13.79
N GLY A 276 -31.24 -3.02 -13.53
CA GLY A 276 -30.25 -3.97 -14.04
C GLY A 276 -30.79 -5.38 -13.89
N GLU A 277 -30.72 -6.15 -14.98
CA GLU A 277 -31.23 -7.51 -15.03
C GLU A 277 -30.90 -8.22 -13.72
N THR A 278 -31.91 -8.79 -13.08
CA THR A 278 -31.74 -9.63 -11.89
C THR A 278 -30.72 -10.71 -12.22
N VAL A 279 -29.50 -10.57 -11.70
CA VAL A 279 -28.44 -11.56 -11.87
C VAL A 279 -28.48 -12.55 -10.72
N THR A 280 -28.47 -13.82 -11.11
CA THR A 280 -28.20 -15.04 -10.33
C THR A 280 -27.05 -14.85 -9.33
N ASP A 281 -27.25 -15.43 -8.15
CA ASP A 281 -26.36 -15.48 -6.97
C ASP A 281 -24.92 -15.00 -7.23
N ALA A 282 -24.56 -13.80 -6.74
CA ALA A 282 -23.20 -13.29 -6.93
C ALA A 282 -22.12 -14.17 -6.29
N ASN A 283 -22.46 -15.17 -5.47
CA ASN A 283 -21.49 -16.14 -4.98
C ASN A 283 -21.00 -17.12 -6.08
N ASP A 284 -21.61 -17.12 -7.27
CA ASP A 284 -21.07 -17.80 -8.43
C ASP A 284 -19.79 -17.10 -8.91
N ALA A 285 -18.68 -17.83 -8.98
CA ALA A 285 -17.40 -17.36 -9.49
C ALA A 285 -17.51 -16.82 -10.94
N ASN A 286 -18.53 -17.23 -11.69
CA ASN A 286 -18.79 -16.79 -13.07
C ASN A 286 -19.93 -15.76 -13.17
N ALA A 287 -20.37 -15.14 -12.06
CA ALA A 287 -21.49 -14.20 -12.07
C ALA A 287 -21.29 -13.00 -13.01
N CYS A 288 -20.03 -12.66 -13.31
CA CYS A 288 -19.65 -11.56 -14.19
C CYS A 288 -19.42 -11.94 -15.66
N SER A 289 -19.47 -13.24 -16.00
CA SER A 289 -19.31 -13.71 -17.38
C SER A 289 -20.31 -13.05 -18.33
N GLY A 290 -19.80 -12.29 -19.30
CA GLY A 290 -20.61 -11.53 -20.27
C GLY A 290 -21.34 -10.30 -19.69
N LYS A 291 -20.99 -9.88 -18.48
CA LYS A 291 -21.57 -8.74 -17.74
C LYS A 291 -20.53 -7.69 -17.35
N ILE A 292 -19.36 -7.73 -17.98
CA ILE A 292 -18.25 -6.81 -17.70
C ILE A 292 -18.71 -5.35 -17.83
N GLY A 293 -18.47 -4.60 -16.75
CA GLY A 293 -18.87 -3.22 -16.47
C GLY A 293 -20.37 -2.98 -16.30
N GLN A 294 -21.14 -4.01 -15.94
CA GLN A 294 -22.50 -3.89 -15.43
C GLN A 294 -22.54 -4.15 -13.91
N LEU A 295 -23.61 -3.67 -13.28
CA LEU A 295 -23.92 -3.95 -11.87
C LEU A 295 -24.68 -5.28 -11.74
N ILE A 296 -24.24 -6.12 -10.81
CA ILE A 296 -24.90 -7.38 -10.42
C ILE A 296 -25.33 -7.32 -8.94
N THR A 297 -26.19 -8.23 -8.51
CA THR A 297 -26.75 -8.30 -7.16
C THR A 297 -26.44 -9.61 -6.44
N SER A 298 -26.20 -9.58 -5.12
CA SER A 298 -26.30 -10.76 -4.23
C SER A 298 -27.42 -10.61 -3.19
N ASP A 299 -27.66 -11.66 -2.40
CA ASP A 299 -28.44 -11.63 -1.16
C ASP A 299 -29.87 -11.07 -1.31
N GLY A 300 -30.57 -11.48 -2.37
CA GLY A 300 -31.94 -11.01 -2.62
C GLY A 300 -32.01 -9.56 -3.12
N GLY A 301 -30.89 -9.00 -3.62
CA GLY A 301 -30.85 -7.70 -4.28
C GLY A 301 -30.28 -6.55 -3.45
N THR A 302 -29.86 -6.82 -2.20
CA THR A 302 -29.39 -5.80 -1.25
C THR A 302 -27.97 -5.33 -1.54
N THR A 303 -27.06 -6.26 -1.83
CA THR A 303 -25.66 -5.95 -2.12
C THR A 303 -25.45 -5.84 -3.62
N LYS A 304 -24.75 -4.79 -4.06
CA LYS A 304 -24.46 -4.51 -5.47
C LYS A 304 -22.96 -4.63 -5.73
N TYR A 305 -22.60 -5.32 -6.80
CA TYR A 305 -21.22 -5.44 -7.25
C TYR A 305 -21.10 -4.92 -8.67
N LEU A 306 -19.98 -4.27 -8.98
CA LEU A 306 -19.62 -3.92 -10.35
C LEU A 306 -18.66 -4.97 -10.90
N CYS A 307 -19.00 -5.56 -12.05
CA CYS A 307 -18.12 -6.50 -12.73
C CYS A 307 -16.96 -5.79 -13.42
N LEU A 308 -15.74 -6.09 -13.00
CA LEU A 308 -14.51 -5.51 -13.55
C LEU A 308 -13.85 -6.42 -14.60
N ALA A 309 -14.02 -7.74 -14.47
CA ALA A 309 -13.65 -8.78 -15.45
C ALA A 309 -14.64 -9.95 -15.34
N ASP A 310 -14.41 -11.06 -16.05
CA ASP A 310 -15.32 -12.24 -16.00
C ASP A 310 -15.40 -12.88 -14.60
N ASP A 311 -14.32 -12.80 -13.83
CA ASP A 311 -14.13 -13.38 -12.49
C ASP A 311 -13.84 -12.33 -11.40
N ILE A 312 -13.60 -11.06 -11.77
CA ILE A 312 -13.31 -9.97 -10.83
C ILE A 312 -14.50 -9.03 -10.72
N LYS A 313 -14.90 -8.76 -9.47
CA LYS A 313 -15.95 -7.79 -9.13
C LYS A 313 -15.56 -6.97 -7.90
N VAL A 314 -16.07 -5.75 -7.83
CA VAL A 314 -15.88 -4.86 -6.68
C VAL A 314 -17.23 -4.51 -6.07
N LEU A 315 -17.29 -4.46 -4.73
CA LEU A 315 -18.46 -3.96 -4.04
C LEU A 315 -18.64 -2.48 -4.39
N SER A 316 -19.81 -2.10 -4.90
CA SER A 316 -20.03 -0.75 -5.44
C SER A 316 -20.02 0.36 -4.39
N SER A 317 -20.01 0.02 -3.11
CA SER A 317 -19.85 0.97 -1.99
C SER A 317 -18.40 1.15 -1.54
N VAL A 318 -17.44 0.42 -2.11
CA VAL A 318 -16.01 0.58 -1.79
C VAL A 318 -15.45 1.65 -2.71
N ALA A 319 -15.22 2.84 -2.14
CA ALA A 319 -14.62 3.95 -2.87
C ALA A 319 -13.19 3.59 -3.31
N GLY A 320 -12.83 4.00 -4.53
CA GLY A 320 -11.52 3.70 -5.11
C GLY A 320 -11.50 3.92 -6.61
N GLU A 321 -10.33 3.80 -7.20
CA GLU A 321 -10.14 3.80 -8.66
C GLU A 321 -9.88 2.37 -9.11
N TYR A 322 -10.49 1.97 -10.22
CA TYR A 322 -10.44 0.60 -10.72
C TYR A 322 -10.35 0.58 -12.25
N VAL A 323 -10.11 -0.59 -12.83
CA VAL A 323 -10.18 -0.81 -14.27
C VAL A 323 -11.17 -1.91 -14.60
N VAL A 324 -12.01 -1.64 -15.61
CA VAL A 324 -12.84 -2.64 -16.28
C VAL A 324 -12.07 -3.18 -17.48
N ILE A 325 -11.92 -4.49 -17.58
CA ILE A 325 -11.07 -5.18 -18.55
C ILE A 325 -11.87 -6.33 -19.17
N GLY A 326 -11.76 -6.48 -20.49
CA GLY A 326 -12.32 -7.59 -21.24
C GLY A 326 -13.36 -7.15 -22.26
N THR A 327 -14.16 -8.10 -22.73
CA THR A 327 -15.24 -7.81 -23.68
C THR A 327 -16.42 -7.23 -22.92
N LEU A 328 -16.63 -5.92 -23.06
CA LEU A 328 -17.74 -5.23 -22.40
C LEU A 328 -19.09 -5.83 -22.81
N ALA A 329 -20.00 -5.91 -21.84
CA ALA A 329 -21.36 -6.33 -22.13
C ALA A 329 -22.05 -5.35 -23.10
N ASN A 330 -22.98 -5.87 -23.91
CA ASN A 330 -23.88 -5.03 -24.70
C ASN A 330 -24.62 -4.08 -23.72
N ASN A 331 -24.66 -2.78 -24.03
CA ASN A 331 -25.20 -1.71 -23.18
C ASN A 331 -24.37 -1.37 -21.93
N ASN A 332 -23.07 -1.67 -21.91
CA ASN A 332 -22.17 -1.15 -20.88
C ASN A 332 -22.18 0.39 -20.85
N ILE A 333 -22.30 0.96 -19.65
CA ILE A 333 -22.45 2.41 -19.47
C ILE A 333 -21.15 3.18 -19.71
N PHE A 334 -20.00 2.55 -19.48
CA PHE A 334 -18.68 3.15 -19.60
C PHE A 334 -18.18 3.19 -21.05
N THR A 335 -19.06 3.07 -22.03
CA THR A 335 -18.69 2.96 -23.45
C THR A 335 -18.38 4.31 -24.10
N GLY A 336 -17.18 4.40 -24.68
CA GLY A 336 -16.79 5.41 -25.67
C GLY A 336 -16.78 4.87 -27.10
N THR A 337 -16.30 3.64 -27.31
CA THR A 337 -16.39 2.85 -28.55
C THR A 337 -15.98 1.40 -28.25
N ASN A 338 -16.64 0.40 -28.85
CA ASN A 338 -16.38 -1.03 -28.65
C ASN A 338 -15.02 -1.48 -29.23
N THR A 339 -13.91 -1.14 -28.58
CA THR A 339 -12.62 -1.72 -28.96
C THR A 339 -12.39 -2.96 -28.09
N GLU A 340 -12.33 -4.13 -28.73
CA GLU A 340 -11.86 -5.36 -28.10
C GLU A 340 -10.53 -5.06 -27.35
N ASN A 341 -10.43 -5.52 -26.10
CA ASN A 341 -9.30 -5.30 -25.19
C ASN A 341 -9.14 -3.87 -24.62
N ALA A 342 -10.17 -3.02 -24.67
CA ALA A 342 -10.12 -1.74 -23.97
C ALA A 342 -10.05 -1.92 -22.45
N MET A 343 -9.07 -1.28 -21.82
CA MET A 343 -9.06 -1.06 -20.38
C MET A 343 -9.77 0.26 -20.08
N ILE A 344 -10.80 0.20 -19.26
CA ILE A 344 -11.66 1.35 -18.96
C ILE A 344 -11.49 1.72 -17.49
N PRO A 345 -10.77 2.81 -17.20
CA PRO A 345 -10.63 3.30 -15.84
C PRO A 345 -11.95 3.83 -15.31
N ILE A 346 -12.25 3.49 -14.07
CA ILE A 346 -13.44 3.93 -13.37
C ILE A 346 -13.08 4.46 -11.99
N LYS A 347 -13.92 5.34 -11.47
CA LYS A 347 -13.84 5.87 -10.12
C LYS A 347 -15.14 5.59 -9.38
N ILE A 348 -15.03 4.92 -8.24
CA ILE A 348 -16.14 4.60 -7.34
C ILE A 348 -16.07 5.52 -6.13
N ALA A 349 -17.21 6.09 -5.76
CA ALA A 349 -17.41 6.84 -4.52
C ALA A 349 -18.80 6.49 -3.96
N ASN A 350 -19.12 6.99 -2.76
CA ASN A 350 -20.37 6.68 -2.05
C ASN A 350 -21.65 7.01 -2.84
N ASN A 351 -21.55 7.92 -3.81
CA ASN A 351 -22.65 8.53 -4.53
C ASN A 351 -22.55 8.37 -6.06
N TYR A 352 -21.48 7.78 -6.59
CA TYR A 352 -21.32 7.55 -8.02
C TYR A 352 -20.32 6.45 -8.36
N ILE A 353 -20.41 5.94 -9.59
CA ILE A 353 -19.41 5.10 -10.26
C ILE A 353 -19.21 5.69 -11.64
N ILE A 354 -18.06 6.25 -11.99
CA ILE A 354 -17.90 6.99 -13.24
C ILE A 354 -16.75 6.46 -14.07
N LEU A 355 -16.82 6.67 -15.38
CA LEU A 355 -15.67 6.59 -16.27
C LEU A 355 -14.68 7.68 -15.84
N ASN A 356 -13.49 7.28 -15.40
CA ASN A 356 -12.44 8.21 -15.02
C ASN A 356 -11.70 8.67 -16.28
N LYS A 357 -12.00 9.88 -16.75
CA LYS A 357 -11.33 10.43 -17.95
C LYS A 357 -10.00 11.09 -17.64
N ILE A 358 -9.76 11.38 -16.37
CA ILE A 358 -8.58 12.09 -15.89
C ILE A 358 -7.67 11.07 -15.21
N LEU A 359 -6.95 10.30 -16.03
CA LEU A 359 -5.86 9.50 -15.52
C LEU A 359 -4.55 10.27 -15.61
N ASP A 360 -3.86 10.34 -14.48
CA ASP A 360 -2.45 10.68 -14.40
C ASP A 360 -1.64 9.55 -15.06
N ASP A 361 -0.52 9.87 -15.70
CA ASP A 361 0.38 8.88 -16.33
C ASP A 361 1.12 7.99 -15.30
N GLN A 362 0.85 8.22 -14.02
CA GLN A 362 1.45 7.56 -12.87
C GLN A 362 0.58 6.45 -12.22
N LEU A 363 -0.54 6.07 -12.82
CA LEU A 363 -1.41 5.02 -12.27
C LEU A 363 -1.06 3.64 -12.86
N TYR A 364 -1.04 2.60 -12.01
CA TYR A 364 -0.89 1.20 -12.44
C TYR A 364 -2.02 0.33 -11.90
N ARG A 365 -2.32 -0.78 -12.60
CA ARG A 365 -3.32 -1.76 -12.20
C ARG A 365 -2.69 -2.76 -11.23
N LYS A 366 -3.27 -2.90 -10.04
CA LYS A 366 -2.95 -3.98 -9.11
C LYS A 366 -3.54 -5.30 -9.59
N TYR A 367 -2.70 -6.34 -9.61
CA TYR A 367 -3.12 -7.69 -9.96
C TYR A 367 -4.16 -8.25 -8.97
N GLY A 368 -5.09 -9.08 -9.48
CA GLY A 368 -6.15 -9.74 -8.72
C GLY A 368 -7.33 -8.84 -8.28
N THR A 369 -7.12 -7.55 -8.07
CA THR A 369 -8.20 -6.63 -7.62
C THR A 369 -8.69 -5.67 -8.68
N ASN A 370 -7.92 -5.46 -9.76
CA ASN A 370 -8.12 -4.41 -10.75
C ASN A 370 -8.16 -2.99 -10.16
N ALA A 371 -7.71 -2.78 -8.93
CA ALA A 371 -7.57 -1.45 -8.35
C ALA A 371 -6.47 -0.67 -9.08
N LEU A 372 -6.68 0.63 -9.29
CA LEU A 372 -5.65 1.56 -9.72
C LEU A 372 -4.95 2.13 -8.50
N GLU A 373 -3.62 2.01 -8.47
CA GLU A 373 -2.79 2.60 -7.42
C GLU A 373 -1.90 3.67 -8.06
N LYS A 374 -1.78 4.82 -7.37
CA LYS A 374 -0.81 5.85 -7.75
C LYS A 374 0.58 5.37 -7.37
N ARG A 375 1.54 5.53 -8.27
CA ARG A 375 2.95 5.34 -7.94
C ARG A 375 3.34 6.31 -6.84
N THR A 376 3.35 5.85 -5.60
CA THR A 376 3.94 6.59 -4.48
C THR A 376 5.45 6.44 -4.61
N ASP A 377 6.12 7.47 -5.12
CA ASP A 377 7.57 7.71 -5.13
C ASP A 377 8.49 6.48 -5.26
N ASN A 378 9.13 6.35 -6.45
CA ASN A 378 10.33 5.56 -6.82
C ASN A 378 10.18 4.59 -8.00
N PHE A 379 9.00 4.47 -8.62
CA PHE A 379 8.91 3.76 -9.90
C PHE A 379 9.20 4.69 -11.06
N CYS A 380 10.47 4.80 -11.45
CA CYS A 380 10.78 5.34 -12.76
C CYS A 380 10.06 4.53 -13.84
N SER A 381 9.61 5.21 -14.87
CA SER A 381 8.94 4.62 -16.03
C SER A 381 9.82 3.51 -16.63
N GLY A 382 9.56 2.25 -16.30
CA GLY A 382 10.44 1.17 -16.77
C GLY A 382 10.46 -0.13 -15.96
N THR A 383 9.97 -0.17 -14.71
CA THR A 383 9.87 -1.46 -14.01
C THR A 383 8.92 -2.38 -14.77
N ILE A 384 9.51 -3.39 -15.41
CA ILE A 384 8.92 -4.13 -16.51
C ILE A 384 7.62 -4.83 -16.10
N LEU A 385 7.47 -5.15 -14.80
CA LEU A 385 6.40 -5.98 -14.25
C LEU A 385 5.04 -5.29 -14.13
N ASP A 386 5.00 -3.97 -14.21
CA ASP A 386 3.73 -3.25 -14.31
C ASP A 386 3.48 -2.95 -15.78
N ASN A 387 2.39 -3.51 -16.29
CA ASN A 387 1.87 -3.14 -17.59
C ASN A 387 1.64 -1.62 -17.62
N LEU A 388 2.53 -0.88 -18.29
CA LEU A 388 2.38 0.55 -18.47
C LEU A 388 1.19 0.80 -19.39
N PHE A 389 0.32 1.74 -19.03
CA PHE A 389 -0.84 2.07 -19.82
C PHE A 389 -0.72 3.48 -20.38
N THR A 390 -1.06 3.63 -21.66
CA THR A 390 -1.28 4.94 -22.27
C THR A 390 -2.77 5.14 -22.45
N CYS A 391 -3.31 6.15 -21.77
CA CYS A 391 -4.74 6.40 -21.78
C CYS A 391 -5.06 7.63 -22.64
N THR A 392 -5.92 7.44 -23.64
CA THR A 392 -6.39 8.53 -24.51
C THR A 392 -7.90 8.52 -24.53
N GLY A 393 -8.53 9.62 -24.11
CA GLY A 393 -9.99 9.76 -24.16
C GLY A 393 -10.77 8.80 -23.25
N GLY A 394 -10.17 8.36 -22.14
CA GLY A 394 -10.80 7.41 -21.21
C GLY A 394 -10.71 5.94 -21.64
N ALA A 395 -10.01 5.63 -22.73
CA ALA A 395 -9.61 4.27 -23.06
C ALA A 395 -8.09 4.13 -22.87
N CYS A 396 -7.68 3.10 -22.16
CA CYS A 396 -6.27 2.77 -21.95
C CYS A 396 -5.86 1.62 -22.85
N THR A 397 -4.75 1.80 -23.56
CA THR A 397 -4.04 0.72 -24.24
C THR A 397 -2.86 0.31 -23.39
N ARG A 398 -2.69 -1.01 -23.21
CA ARG A 398 -1.45 -1.58 -22.66
C ARG A 398 -0.29 -1.19 -23.58
N GLY A 399 0.82 -0.74 -23.00
CA GLY A 399 2.02 -0.38 -23.74
C GLY A 399 2.66 -1.59 -24.42
N ASP A 400 3.29 -1.37 -25.58
CA ASP A 400 3.81 -2.42 -26.47
C ASP A 400 5.03 -3.20 -25.94
N ASN A 401 5.48 -2.94 -24.70
CA ASN A 401 6.64 -3.59 -24.10
C ASN A 401 6.24 -4.48 -22.91
N PRO A 402 5.53 -5.60 -23.14
CA PRO A 402 5.21 -6.53 -22.08
C PRO A 402 6.47 -7.17 -21.52
N VAL A 403 6.46 -7.50 -20.23
CA VAL A 403 7.46 -8.41 -19.65
C VAL A 403 7.50 -9.66 -20.51
N PRO A 404 8.67 -10.08 -21.00
CA PRO A 404 8.80 -11.41 -21.57
C PRO A 404 8.32 -12.45 -20.55
N ALA A 405 7.70 -13.52 -21.01
CA ALA A 405 7.30 -14.58 -20.10
C ALA A 405 8.49 -15.19 -19.35
N GLY A 406 8.26 -15.58 -18.10
CA GLY A 406 9.22 -16.26 -17.25
C GLY A 406 9.26 -15.74 -15.83
N GLU A 407 10.21 -16.25 -15.05
CA GLU A 407 10.36 -15.90 -13.65
C GLU A 407 11.35 -14.73 -13.45
N TYR A 408 11.04 -13.85 -12.50
CA TYR A 408 11.79 -12.63 -12.21
C TYR A 408 12.00 -12.44 -10.71
N LEU A 409 13.11 -11.82 -10.32
CA LEU A 409 13.35 -11.31 -8.96
C LEU A 409 13.29 -9.79 -8.96
N VAL A 410 12.59 -9.22 -7.99
CA VAL A 410 12.35 -7.77 -7.88
C VAL A 410 12.67 -7.31 -6.49
N GLU A 411 13.48 -6.27 -6.36
CA GLU A 411 13.81 -5.73 -5.05
C GLU A 411 12.55 -5.26 -4.30
N ILE A 412 12.41 -5.66 -3.04
CA ILE A 412 11.27 -5.31 -2.20
C ILE A 412 11.45 -3.86 -1.73
N SER A 413 10.47 -3.00 -2.00
CA SER A 413 10.55 -1.58 -1.62
C SER A 413 10.83 -1.40 -0.12
N GLY A 414 11.85 -0.61 0.20
CA GLY A 414 12.31 -0.35 1.57
C GLY A 414 13.15 -1.48 2.21
N GLN A 415 13.45 -2.57 1.47
CA GLN A 415 14.29 -3.67 1.96
C GLN A 415 15.49 -3.92 1.03
N GLU A 416 16.52 -3.09 1.17
CA GLU A 416 17.74 -3.16 0.35
C GLU A 416 18.34 -4.58 0.33
N GLY A 417 18.55 -5.12 -0.87
CA GLY A 417 19.15 -6.44 -1.08
C GLY A 417 18.23 -7.64 -0.86
N LYS A 418 16.94 -7.43 -0.59
CA LYS A 418 15.91 -8.49 -0.57
C LYS A 418 15.02 -8.40 -1.79
N PHE A 419 14.73 -9.54 -2.39
CA PHE A 419 14.00 -9.63 -3.64
C PHE A 419 12.80 -10.57 -3.51
N GLN A 420 11.66 -10.25 -4.12
CA GLN A 420 10.51 -11.13 -4.24
C GLN A 420 10.56 -11.82 -5.60
N LYS A 421 10.32 -13.15 -5.62
CA LYS A 421 10.17 -13.93 -6.86
C LYS A 421 8.78 -13.72 -7.47
N TYR A 422 8.72 -13.52 -8.78
CA TYR A 422 7.51 -13.42 -9.59
C TYR A 422 7.56 -14.39 -10.76
N ASP A 423 6.40 -14.89 -11.20
CA ASP A 423 6.22 -15.64 -12.45
C ASP A 423 5.29 -14.87 -13.39
N CYS A 424 5.75 -14.58 -14.61
CA CYS A 424 5.04 -13.78 -15.59
C CYS A 424 4.49 -14.65 -16.72
N ASP A 425 3.16 -14.69 -16.83
CA ASP A 425 2.45 -15.54 -17.80
C ASP A 425 2.56 -14.96 -19.24
N PRO A 426 2.88 -15.79 -20.25
CA PRO A 426 3.05 -15.34 -21.64
C PRO A 426 1.78 -14.82 -22.33
N ILE A 427 0.60 -15.29 -21.90
CA ILE A 427 -0.70 -15.03 -22.50
C ILE A 427 -1.33 -13.81 -21.84
N THR A 428 -1.36 -13.77 -20.51
CA THR A 428 -1.97 -12.65 -19.77
C THR A 428 -1.00 -11.49 -19.61
N GLN A 429 0.32 -11.76 -19.67
CA GLN A 429 1.40 -10.81 -19.36
C GLN A 429 1.24 -10.20 -17.97
N ASP A 430 0.64 -10.96 -17.06
CA ASP A 430 0.51 -10.62 -15.65
C ASP A 430 1.57 -11.40 -14.87
N CYS A 431 2.15 -10.77 -13.86
CA CYS A 431 3.21 -11.35 -13.03
C CYS A 431 2.69 -11.60 -11.61
N GLU A 432 2.74 -12.86 -11.17
CA GLU A 432 2.28 -13.26 -9.84
C GLU A 432 3.47 -13.49 -8.89
N PRO A 433 3.42 -12.99 -7.64
CA PRO A 433 4.46 -13.30 -6.67
C PRO A 433 4.38 -14.77 -6.24
N LEU A 434 5.52 -15.46 -6.28
CA LEU A 434 5.64 -16.84 -5.81
C LEU A 434 6.06 -16.83 -4.32
N THR A 435 5.16 -17.19 -3.41
CA THR A 435 5.36 -17.06 -1.96
C THR A 435 5.86 -18.32 -1.25
N ASN A 436 5.86 -19.48 -1.91
CA ASN A 436 6.21 -20.76 -1.30
C ASN A 436 7.52 -21.37 -1.84
N GLU A 437 8.28 -20.59 -2.61
CA GLU A 437 9.50 -21.07 -3.25
C GLU A 437 10.70 -21.01 -2.30
N ASN A 438 11.41 -22.13 -2.20
CA ASN A 438 12.65 -22.27 -1.42
C ASN A 438 13.77 -22.77 -2.34
N GLY A 439 15.00 -22.30 -2.11
CA GLY A 439 16.20 -22.84 -2.76
C GLY A 439 17.01 -21.81 -3.53
N LEU A 440 18.03 -22.30 -4.23
CA LEU A 440 18.97 -21.46 -4.97
C LEU A 440 18.45 -21.17 -6.38
N LEU A 441 18.40 -19.88 -6.73
CA LEU A 441 18.07 -19.41 -8.08
C LEU A 441 19.31 -18.82 -8.75
N LEU A 442 19.52 -19.21 -10.00
CA LEU A 442 20.46 -18.54 -10.88
C LEU A 442 19.71 -17.47 -11.66
N VAL A 443 20.19 -16.23 -11.59
CA VAL A 443 19.54 -15.10 -12.25
C VAL A 443 20.53 -14.31 -13.09
N GLU A 444 20.04 -13.75 -14.18
CA GLU A 444 20.76 -12.81 -15.02
C GLU A 444 20.32 -11.38 -14.69
N THR A 445 21.28 -10.52 -14.33
CA THR A 445 21.06 -9.08 -14.24
C THR A 445 20.80 -8.54 -15.63
N VAL A 446 19.57 -8.10 -15.86
CA VAL A 446 19.23 -7.36 -17.06
C VAL A 446 19.69 -5.93 -16.83
N ALA A 447 20.70 -5.48 -17.57
CA ALA A 447 21.22 -4.12 -17.41
C ALA A 447 20.07 -3.14 -17.68
N PRO A 448 19.68 -2.30 -16.70
CA PRO A 448 18.63 -1.33 -16.95
C PRO A 448 19.10 -0.37 -18.03
N SER A 449 18.28 -0.17 -19.06
CA SER A 449 18.62 0.73 -20.18
C SER A 449 18.64 2.21 -19.76
N ASN A 450 18.12 2.51 -18.57
CA ASN A 450 18.01 3.82 -17.94
C ASN A 450 18.54 3.74 -16.48
N GLN A 451 18.98 4.87 -15.94
CA GLN A 451 19.75 4.91 -14.68
C GLN A 451 18.86 4.89 -13.42
N CYS A 452 17.57 4.56 -13.55
CA CYS A 452 16.59 4.76 -12.50
C CYS A 452 15.65 3.57 -12.25
N ASP A 453 15.84 2.43 -12.93
CA ASP A 453 15.04 1.24 -12.68
C ASP A 453 15.58 0.48 -11.45
N TYR A 454 14.67 0.02 -10.59
CA TYR A 454 14.96 -1.04 -9.63
C TYR A 454 15.66 -2.19 -10.34
N GLN A 455 16.68 -2.78 -9.71
CA GLN A 455 17.31 -3.98 -10.27
C GLN A 455 16.28 -5.11 -10.25
N TYR A 456 15.85 -5.54 -11.43
CA TYR A 456 15.19 -6.82 -11.59
C TYR A 456 16.16 -7.82 -12.21
N HIS A 457 15.98 -9.08 -11.86
CA HIS A 457 16.80 -10.16 -12.38
C HIS A 457 15.91 -11.20 -13.03
N LYS A 458 16.25 -11.63 -14.23
CA LYS A 458 15.53 -12.72 -14.89
C LYS A 458 16.06 -14.04 -14.35
N VAL A 459 15.19 -14.94 -13.90
CA VAL A 459 15.61 -16.31 -13.53
C VAL A 459 15.96 -17.04 -14.82
N VAL A 460 17.14 -17.64 -14.85
CA VAL A 460 17.70 -18.26 -16.05
C VAL A 460 18.18 -19.67 -15.73
N THR A 461 18.18 -20.51 -16.76
CA THR A 461 18.90 -21.78 -16.69
C THR A 461 20.37 -21.56 -17.01
N ALA A 462 21.25 -22.37 -16.42
CA ALA A 462 22.69 -22.36 -16.72
C ALA A 462 23.03 -22.43 -18.23
N ALA A 463 22.14 -23.04 -19.02
CA ALA A 463 22.30 -23.21 -20.47
C ALA A 463 21.92 -21.98 -21.30
N SER A 464 21.10 -21.06 -20.77
CA SER A 464 20.51 -19.96 -21.54
C SER A 464 21.26 -18.64 -21.49
N VAL A 465 22.39 -18.58 -20.78
CA VAL A 465 23.10 -17.32 -20.53
C VAL A 465 24.28 -17.19 -21.47
N GLU A 466 24.52 -15.99 -21.99
CA GLU A 466 25.63 -15.68 -22.92
C GLU A 466 26.82 -14.97 -22.24
N ASN A 467 26.67 -14.43 -21.04
CA ASN A 467 27.79 -13.83 -20.31
C ASN A 467 27.75 -14.13 -18.80
N ALA A 468 28.81 -14.77 -18.30
CA ALA A 468 28.96 -15.08 -16.88
C ALA A 468 28.99 -13.85 -15.97
N SER A 469 29.43 -12.68 -16.44
CA SER A 469 29.50 -11.47 -15.60
C SER A 469 28.13 -10.95 -15.17
N ASN A 470 27.07 -11.32 -15.89
CA ASN A 470 25.71 -10.89 -15.59
C ASN A 470 24.99 -11.85 -14.64
N LEU A 471 25.61 -12.99 -14.30
CA LEU A 471 25.00 -13.97 -13.42
C LEU A 471 25.12 -13.55 -11.95
N LYS A 472 24.10 -13.90 -11.18
CA LYS A 472 24.07 -13.86 -9.71
C LYS A 472 23.33 -15.09 -9.18
N ILE A 473 23.62 -15.48 -7.94
CA ILE A 473 22.89 -16.54 -7.24
C ILE A 473 22.11 -15.92 -6.09
N TYR A 474 20.88 -16.35 -5.92
CA TYR A 474 20.01 -15.95 -4.82
C TYR A 474 19.56 -17.18 -4.04
N ASP A 475 19.49 -17.08 -2.71
CA ASP A 475 18.86 -18.08 -1.85
C ASP A 475 17.48 -17.56 -1.45
N CYS A 476 16.44 -18.30 -1.84
CA CYS A 476 15.05 -17.96 -1.61
C CYS A 476 14.49 -18.76 -0.45
N LYS A 477 13.77 -18.08 0.44
CA LYS A 477 12.99 -18.68 1.53
C LYS A 477 11.61 -18.07 1.55
N ALA A 478 10.58 -18.90 1.35
CA ALA A 478 9.19 -18.47 1.23
C ALA A 478 9.02 -17.31 0.21
N GLY A 479 9.63 -17.46 -0.97
CA GLY A 479 9.52 -16.47 -2.04
C GLY A 479 10.39 -15.22 -1.90
N VAL A 480 11.00 -14.99 -0.74
CA VAL A 480 11.92 -13.87 -0.49
C VAL A 480 13.36 -14.35 -0.68
N CYS A 481 14.05 -13.73 -1.61
CA CYS A 481 15.36 -14.10 -2.12
C CYS A 481 16.42 -13.08 -1.69
N GLN A 482 17.58 -13.58 -1.26
CA GLN A 482 18.74 -12.75 -0.92
C GLN A 482 19.95 -13.19 -1.74
N ALA A 483 20.73 -12.22 -2.23
CA ALA A 483 21.94 -12.52 -2.98
C ALA A 483 22.89 -13.36 -2.12
N THR A 484 23.36 -14.47 -2.67
CA THR A 484 24.28 -15.39 -1.99
C THR A 484 25.47 -15.72 -2.88
N SER A 485 26.53 -16.24 -2.27
CA SER A 485 27.70 -16.72 -3.01
C SER A 485 27.57 -18.21 -3.26
N GLY A 486 28.02 -18.68 -4.42
CA GLY A 486 27.93 -20.08 -4.79
C GLY A 486 28.63 -20.37 -6.10
N MET A 487 28.49 -21.58 -6.61
CA MET A 487 28.95 -21.93 -7.96
C MET A 487 27.78 -22.32 -8.83
N THR A 488 27.96 -22.17 -10.14
CA THR A 488 27.06 -22.70 -11.16
C THR A 488 27.87 -23.12 -12.38
N THR A 489 27.20 -23.64 -13.39
CA THR A 489 27.78 -23.80 -14.73
C THR A 489 27.19 -22.77 -15.68
N TYR A 490 27.96 -22.40 -16.69
CA TYR A 490 27.57 -21.54 -17.80
C TYR A 490 27.93 -22.27 -19.11
N GLY A 491 27.03 -22.25 -20.10
CA GLY A 491 27.27 -22.90 -21.39
C GLY A 491 27.42 -24.44 -21.30
N SER A 492 26.64 -25.09 -20.43
CA SER A 492 26.61 -26.55 -20.14
C SER A 492 27.86 -27.17 -19.49
N THR A 493 29.03 -26.54 -19.60
CA THR A 493 30.28 -27.15 -19.15
C THR A 493 31.21 -26.26 -18.34
N THR A 494 31.13 -24.93 -18.46
CA THR A 494 32.11 -24.05 -17.84
C THR A 494 31.69 -23.68 -16.42
N PRO A 495 32.44 -24.06 -15.38
CA PRO A 495 32.12 -23.66 -14.02
C PRO A 495 32.35 -22.16 -13.83
N VAL A 496 31.48 -21.54 -13.05
CA VAL A 496 31.54 -20.12 -12.71
C VAL A 496 31.37 -19.98 -11.21
N TYR A 497 32.19 -19.13 -10.59
CA TYR A 497 32.01 -18.77 -9.19
C TYR A 497 31.29 -17.44 -9.09
N CYS A 498 30.25 -17.41 -8.27
CA CYS A 498 29.40 -16.26 -8.03
C CYS A 498 29.63 -15.74 -6.61
N THR A 499 29.97 -14.46 -6.51
CA THR A 499 29.88 -13.70 -5.26
C THR A 499 28.56 -12.95 -5.22
N THR A 500 28.24 -12.31 -4.09
CA THR A 500 27.09 -11.38 -4.02
C THR A 500 27.19 -10.22 -5.02
N GLY A 501 28.40 -9.90 -5.50
CA GLY A 501 28.65 -8.86 -6.50
C GLY A 501 28.55 -9.32 -7.96
N GLY A 502 28.44 -10.62 -8.23
CA GLY A 502 28.41 -11.19 -9.59
C GLY A 502 29.31 -12.40 -9.76
N CYS A 503 29.26 -13.04 -10.94
CA CYS A 503 30.03 -14.24 -11.24
C CYS A 503 31.26 -14.01 -12.13
N THR A 504 32.30 -14.82 -11.92
CA THR A 504 33.55 -14.79 -12.69
C THR A 504 33.94 -16.18 -13.18
N THR A 505 34.44 -16.25 -14.42
CA THR A 505 35.03 -17.46 -15.00
C THR A 505 36.47 -17.64 -14.51
N SER A 506 36.64 -17.87 -13.21
CA SER A 506 37.95 -18.21 -12.62
C SER A 506 37.87 -19.60 -12.03
N GLY A 507 38.02 -20.60 -12.91
CA GLY A 507 38.18 -21.99 -12.49
C GLY A 507 39.23 -22.63 -13.39
N THR A 508 40.45 -22.80 -12.88
CA THR A 508 41.35 -23.83 -13.41
C THR A 508 40.81 -25.17 -12.95
N GLU A 509 40.50 -26.07 -13.89
CA GLU A 509 40.21 -27.47 -13.60
C GLU A 509 41.46 -28.07 -12.91
N LEU A 510 41.29 -28.57 -11.69
CA LEU A 510 42.36 -29.19 -10.90
C LEU A 510 42.08 -30.69 -10.81
N ASP A 511 42.95 -31.50 -11.40
CA ASP A 511 42.85 -32.95 -11.33
C ASP A 511 43.39 -33.46 -9.98
N ILE A 512 42.66 -34.37 -9.34
CA ILE A 512 43.14 -35.06 -8.14
C ILE A 512 44.25 -36.01 -8.56
N THR A 513 45.47 -35.78 -8.08
CA THR A 513 46.63 -36.64 -8.39
C THR A 513 46.89 -37.70 -7.33
N SER A 514 46.48 -37.48 -6.07
CA SER A 514 46.59 -38.50 -5.02
C SER A 514 45.72 -38.22 -3.80
N ILE A 515 45.35 -39.28 -3.07
CA ILE A 515 44.75 -39.19 -1.73
C ILE A 515 45.88 -39.30 -0.72
N ILE A 516 46.01 -38.31 0.17
CA ILE A 516 46.97 -38.34 1.27
C ILE A 516 46.28 -38.95 2.50
N THR A 517 46.99 -39.78 3.24
CA THR A 517 46.58 -40.26 4.58
C THR A 517 46.17 -39.09 5.49
N ASN A 518 45.05 -39.23 6.20
CA ASN A 518 44.37 -38.25 7.07
C ASN A 518 43.44 -37.24 6.36
N GLY A 519 42.51 -37.72 5.53
CA GLY A 519 41.41 -36.87 5.05
C GLY A 519 41.85 -35.73 4.12
N LYS A 520 43.05 -35.80 3.51
CA LYS A 520 43.57 -34.76 2.62
C LYS A 520 43.63 -35.21 1.16
N LEU A 521 43.11 -34.40 0.23
CA LEU A 521 43.19 -34.64 -1.23
C LEU A 521 44.30 -33.78 -1.83
N LYS A 522 45.14 -34.35 -2.71
CA LYS A 522 46.21 -33.62 -3.42
C LYS A 522 45.91 -33.45 -4.90
N TYR A 523 46.09 -32.25 -5.41
CA TYR A 523 45.86 -31.89 -6.82
C TYR A 523 47.16 -31.81 -7.62
N ASP A 524 47.06 -31.86 -8.94
CA ASP A 524 48.15 -31.72 -9.92
C ASP A 524 48.97 -30.43 -9.80
N SER A 525 48.31 -29.36 -9.37
CA SER A 525 48.91 -28.08 -8.99
C SER A 525 49.75 -28.13 -7.71
N GLY A 526 49.70 -29.23 -6.96
CA GLY A 526 50.37 -29.40 -5.67
C GLY A 526 49.55 -28.93 -4.47
N TYR A 527 48.32 -28.43 -4.66
CA TYR A 527 47.40 -28.07 -3.58
C TYR A 527 46.94 -29.29 -2.78
N GLU A 528 46.76 -29.11 -1.46
CA GLU A 528 46.25 -30.11 -0.54
C GLU A 528 44.96 -29.60 0.11
N LEU A 529 43.87 -30.37 0.04
CA LEU A 529 42.54 -30.07 0.58
C LEU A 529 42.28 -30.92 1.82
N ASP A 530 41.99 -30.29 2.96
CA ASP A 530 41.50 -30.96 4.17
C ASP A 530 39.97 -31.14 4.15
N VAL A 531 39.52 -32.37 3.93
CA VAL A 531 38.11 -32.73 3.73
C VAL A 531 37.28 -32.53 5.01
N GLU A 532 37.90 -32.53 6.19
CA GLU A 532 37.20 -32.32 7.48
C GLU A 532 36.64 -30.89 7.64
N SER A 533 37.16 -29.92 6.88
CA SER A 533 36.75 -28.51 6.95
C SER A 533 35.87 -28.05 5.78
N ALA A 534 35.57 -28.95 4.84
CA ALA A 534 35.01 -28.60 3.55
C ALA A 534 33.47 -28.53 3.53
N LYS A 535 32.91 -27.40 3.06
CA LYS A 535 31.51 -27.34 2.62
C LYS A 535 31.41 -27.75 1.16
N ILE A 536 30.70 -28.83 0.87
CA ILE A 536 30.44 -29.31 -0.48
C ILE A 536 29.09 -28.76 -0.93
N PHE A 537 29.04 -28.17 -2.12
CA PHE A 537 27.81 -27.68 -2.74
C PHE A 537 27.36 -28.69 -3.81
N ASP A 538 26.11 -29.15 -3.73
CA ASP A 538 25.47 -29.93 -4.79
C ASP A 538 24.74 -28.97 -5.74
N ILE A 539 25.00 -29.09 -7.03
CA ILE A 539 24.31 -28.33 -8.08
C ILE A 539 23.65 -29.34 -8.99
N THR A 540 22.33 -29.47 -8.85
CA THR A 540 21.49 -30.31 -9.71
C THR A 540 20.72 -29.41 -10.67
N ALA A 541 21.16 -29.35 -11.93
CA ALA A 541 20.41 -28.67 -12.98
C ALA A 541 19.76 -29.61 -14.00
N ASP A 542 20.26 -30.85 -14.17
CA ASP A 542 19.87 -31.70 -15.32
C ASP A 542 20.20 -33.20 -15.16
N GLY A 543 20.38 -33.69 -13.93
CA GLY A 543 20.58 -35.13 -13.69
C GLY A 543 22.02 -35.64 -13.85
N THR A 544 23.01 -34.75 -13.86
CA THR A 544 24.40 -35.13 -13.54
C THR A 544 24.87 -34.31 -12.34
N ASN A 545 24.91 -34.92 -11.15
CA ASN A 545 25.39 -34.24 -9.96
C ASN A 545 26.85 -33.83 -10.17
N LYS A 546 27.12 -32.52 -10.09
CA LYS A 546 28.45 -31.95 -10.16
C LYS A 546 28.73 -31.31 -8.81
N TYR A 547 29.76 -31.82 -8.12
CA TYR A 547 30.17 -31.29 -6.82
C TYR A 547 31.34 -30.35 -7.01
N PHE A 548 31.24 -29.16 -6.41
CA PHE A 548 32.30 -28.15 -6.46
C PHE A 548 32.75 -27.77 -5.06
N TYR A 549 34.05 -27.49 -4.92
CA TYR A 549 34.69 -27.14 -3.66
C TYR A 549 35.49 -25.83 -3.76
N PRO A 550 35.27 -24.83 -2.88
CA PRO A 550 36.11 -23.63 -2.78
C PRO A 550 37.45 -23.93 -2.12
N VAL A 551 38.54 -23.80 -2.86
CA VAL A 551 39.91 -23.88 -2.28
C VAL A 551 40.27 -22.55 -1.62
N ASP A 552 39.91 -21.44 -2.27
CA ASP A 552 39.98 -20.09 -1.72
C ASP A 552 38.97 -19.16 -2.42
N THR A 553 39.12 -17.84 -2.29
CA THR A 553 38.22 -16.84 -2.91
C THR A 553 38.34 -16.75 -4.44
N THR A 554 39.34 -17.40 -5.03
CA THR A 554 39.73 -17.30 -6.44
C THR A 554 39.90 -18.66 -7.14
N HIS A 555 39.99 -19.76 -6.39
CA HIS A 555 40.25 -21.12 -6.90
C HIS A 555 39.25 -22.15 -6.37
N PHE A 556 38.83 -23.04 -7.25
CA PHE A 556 37.84 -24.08 -6.98
C PHE A 556 38.26 -25.41 -7.58
N VAL A 557 37.79 -26.49 -6.97
CA VAL A 557 37.96 -27.85 -7.47
C VAL A 557 36.61 -28.37 -7.93
N TYR A 558 36.56 -28.84 -9.18
CA TYR A 558 35.48 -29.65 -9.70
C TYR A 558 35.75 -31.12 -9.39
N LEU A 559 34.88 -31.76 -8.61
CA LEU A 559 35.00 -33.18 -8.30
C LEU A 559 34.35 -34.00 -9.41
N LYS A 560 35.12 -34.32 -10.44
CA LYS A 560 34.69 -35.21 -11.52
C LYS A 560 34.80 -36.67 -11.06
N THR A 561 33.70 -37.41 -11.12
CA THR A 561 33.75 -38.87 -10.95
C THR A 561 34.50 -39.48 -12.13
N ALA A 562 35.76 -39.86 -11.90
CA ALA A 562 36.58 -40.48 -12.93
C ALA A 562 36.01 -41.87 -13.28
N THR A 563 35.46 -42.01 -14.48
CA THR A 563 34.77 -43.23 -14.95
C THR A 563 35.69 -44.43 -15.19
N ASN A 564 37.01 -44.34 -14.92
CA ASN A 564 37.97 -45.40 -15.24
C ASN A 564 39.09 -45.62 -14.21
N VAL A 565 38.90 -45.25 -12.95
CA VAL A 565 39.87 -45.60 -11.89
C VAL A 565 39.29 -46.71 -11.03
N VAL A 566 39.90 -47.89 -11.05
CA VAL A 566 39.64 -48.93 -10.03
C VAL A 566 40.06 -48.33 -8.69
N GLY A 567 39.08 -47.94 -7.87
CA GLY A 567 39.30 -47.22 -6.61
C GLY A 567 38.56 -45.88 -6.47
N VAL A 568 37.37 -45.73 -7.08
CA VAL A 568 36.55 -44.52 -6.87
C VAL A 568 36.00 -44.48 -5.44
N ALA A 569 36.37 -43.45 -4.69
CA ALA A 569 35.74 -43.05 -3.46
C ALA A 569 34.37 -42.42 -3.78
N ILE A 570 33.29 -43.00 -3.27
CA ILE A 570 31.97 -42.37 -3.27
C ILE A 570 31.81 -41.69 -1.92
N PHE A 571 31.68 -40.36 -1.92
CA PHE A 571 31.27 -39.60 -0.75
C PHE A 571 29.75 -39.48 -0.81
N SER A 572 29.05 -40.15 0.11
CA SER A 572 27.63 -39.90 0.34
C SER A 572 27.53 -38.99 1.56
N TYR A 573 27.03 -37.77 1.38
CA TYR A 573 26.59 -36.94 2.50
C TYR A 573 25.22 -37.48 2.92
N ILE A 574 25.12 -37.95 4.15
CA ILE A 574 23.84 -38.16 4.81
C ILE A 574 23.77 -37.03 5.83
N GLU A 575 22.60 -36.39 5.95
CA GLU A 575 22.33 -35.42 7.02
C GLU A 575 22.88 -35.94 8.35
N ASP A 576 23.54 -35.08 9.14
CA ASP A 576 24.28 -35.38 10.39
C ASP A 576 25.81 -35.63 10.31
N ASN A 577 26.55 -34.86 9.50
CA ASN A 577 28.03 -34.75 9.57
C ASN A 577 28.82 -36.08 9.44
N THR A 578 28.22 -37.15 8.91
CA THR A 578 28.89 -38.44 8.77
C THR A 578 29.39 -38.64 7.35
N ILE A 579 30.70 -38.66 7.17
CA ILE A 579 31.32 -38.98 5.87
C ILE A 579 31.54 -40.49 5.78
N ILE A 580 30.90 -41.15 4.82
CA ILE A 580 31.14 -42.56 4.51
C ILE A 580 32.15 -42.65 3.37
N TYR A 581 33.27 -43.36 3.59
CA TYR A 581 34.27 -43.66 2.58
C TYR A 581 34.23 -45.14 2.18
N TYR A 582 34.29 -45.41 0.87
CA TYR A 582 34.40 -46.77 0.32
C TYR A 582 35.81 -47.00 -0.23
N ASN A 583 36.55 -47.97 0.33
CA ASN A 583 37.78 -48.50 -0.26
C ASN A 583 37.55 -49.92 -0.76
N ASN A 584 37.82 -50.19 -2.03
CA ASN A 584 37.55 -51.47 -2.68
C ASN A 584 38.76 -52.43 -2.71
N GLU A 585 39.84 -52.16 -1.98
CA GLU A 585 41.05 -53.00 -2.06
C GLU A 585 41.03 -54.29 -1.22
N SER A 586 39.96 -54.54 -0.47
CA SER A 586 39.72 -55.86 0.11
C SER A 586 38.23 -56.07 0.30
N ASN A 587 37.70 -57.28 0.08
CA ASN A 587 36.29 -57.66 0.28
C ASN A 587 35.80 -57.53 1.76
N ALA A 588 36.37 -56.62 2.55
CA ALA A 588 35.93 -56.21 3.87
C ALA A 588 35.76 -54.68 3.86
N ALA A 589 34.51 -54.22 3.82
CA ALA A 589 34.19 -52.82 4.06
C ALA A 589 34.68 -52.45 5.47
N LYS A 590 35.66 -51.56 5.56
CA LYS A 590 36.06 -50.93 6.82
C LYS A 590 35.34 -49.60 6.92
N TYR A 591 34.40 -49.52 7.86
CA TYR A 591 33.77 -48.26 8.24
C TYR A 591 34.69 -47.59 9.26
N LEU A 592 35.14 -46.37 8.96
CA LEU A 592 35.81 -45.51 9.94
C LEU A 592 34.86 -44.33 10.18
N VAL A 593 34.19 -44.33 11.33
CA VAL A 593 33.45 -43.17 11.81
C VAL A 593 34.50 -42.26 12.44
N VAL A 594 34.81 -41.14 11.79
CA VAL A 594 35.67 -40.11 12.37
C VAL A 594 34.75 -39.09 13.02
N THR A 595 34.51 -39.25 14.32
CA THR A 595 34.03 -38.14 15.14
C THR A 595 35.25 -37.37 15.62
N SER A 596 35.33 -36.09 15.27
CA SER A 596 36.35 -35.21 15.82
C SER A 596 36.21 -35.14 17.34
N ASP A 597 37.31 -35.51 17.99
CA ASP A 597 37.69 -35.37 19.40
C ASP A 597 37.20 -36.38 20.45
N ALA A 598 38.23 -37.02 21.03
CA ALA A 598 38.32 -37.69 22.33
C ALA A 598 37.56 -39.02 22.52
N CYS A 599 38.27 -40.14 22.36
CA CYS A 599 38.21 -41.27 23.32
C CYS A 599 39.38 -42.26 23.15
N THR A 600 40.27 -42.29 24.15
CA THR A 600 41.06 -43.46 24.52
C THR A 600 40.13 -44.52 25.11
N GLY A 601 39.72 -45.51 24.32
CA GLY A 601 38.88 -46.61 24.80
C GLY A 601 38.23 -47.38 23.66
N SER A 602 38.98 -48.30 23.05
CA SER A 602 38.53 -49.12 21.94
C SER A 602 37.45 -50.13 22.34
N THR A 603 36.23 -49.95 21.85
CA THR A 603 35.33 -51.08 21.51
C THR A 603 34.95 -50.97 20.05
N VAL A 604 35.39 -51.96 19.27
CA VAL A 604 35.10 -52.10 17.84
C VAL A 604 33.84 -52.94 17.72
N SER A 605 32.73 -52.36 17.28
CA SER A 605 31.55 -53.12 16.86
C SER A 605 31.74 -53.58 15.42
N LYS A 606 31.69 -54.91 15.23
CA LYS A 606 31.98 -55.58 13.95
C LYS A 606 30.66 -55.96 13.28
N TYR A 607 30.32 -55.32 12.17
CA TYR A 607 29.21 -55.77 11.31
C TYR A 607 29.74 -56.72 10.24
N THR A 608 29.10 -57.88 10.08
CA THR A 608 29.49 -58.87 9.06
C THR A 608 28.43 -58.89 7.97
N LYS A 609 28.83 -58.54 6.74
CA LYS A 609 27.99 -58.68 5.55
C LYS A 609 27.88 -60.17 5.20
N THR A 610 26.66 -60.69 5.15
CA THR A 610 26.35 -61.92 4.39
C THR A 610 25.69 -61.51 3.08
N ASN A 611 25.81 -62.35 2.04
CA ASN A 611 25.61 -62.03 0.62
C ASN A 611 24.17 -61.71 0.18
N ASP A 612 23.35 -61.09 1.02
CA ASP A 612 21.98 -60.69 0.68
C ASP A 612 21.79 -59.20 0.98
N THR A 613 21.11 -58.49 0.07
CA THR A 613 21.10 -57.02 -0.07
C THR A 613 20.28 -56.25 0.97
N THR A 614 20.16 -56.76 2.19
CA THR A 614 19.45 -56.07 3.29
C THR A 614 20.28 -56.09 4.57
N LEU A 615 20.62 -54.89 5.07
CA LEU A 615 21.02 -54.68 6.46
C LEU A 615 19.82 -55.05 7.34
N LYS A 616 20.00 -56.02 8.24
CA LYS A 616 19.02 -56.30 9.31
C LYS A 616 19.37 -55.47 10.52
N ASP A 617 18.41 -54.68 10.99
CA ASP A 617 18.48 -54.01 12.28
C ASP A 617 18.50 -55.02 13.43
N ALA A 618 19.19 -54.64 14.50
CA ALA A 618 19.15 -55.33 15.78
C ALA A 618 17.74 -55.23 16.39
N GLU A 619 17.34 -56.29 17.09
CA GLU A 619 16.01 -56.51 17.66
C GLU A 619 15.44 -55.33 18.46
N THR A 620 14.13 -55.17 18.30
CA THR A 620 13.21 -54.27 19.01
C THR A 620 13.30 -54.34 20.54
N CYS A 621 13.40 -53.19 21.20
CA CYS A 621 12.99 -52.99 22.58
C CYS A 621 11.68 -52.17 22.64
N SER A 622 10.76 -52.65 23.46
CA SER A 622 9.40 -52.14 23.67
C SER A 622 9.32 -50.90 24.57
N ALA A 623 8.46 -49.96 24.16
CA ALA A 623 7.78 -48.86 24.85
C ALA A 623 8.13 -48.52 26.33
N GLY A 624 8.51 -47.25 26.56
CA GLY A 624 8.58 -46.57 27.88
C GLY A 624 9.53 -45.37 27.84
N PRO A 625 9.26 -44.26 28.58
CA PRO A 625 9.65 -42.90 28.19
C PRO A 625 11.16 -42.65 28.24
N CYS A 626 11.63 -41.83 27.29
CA CYS A 626 13.01 -41.35 27.18
C CYS A 626 13.53 -40.85 28.52
N SER A 627 14.48 -41.59 29.10
CA SER A 627 15.35 -41.09 30.15
C SER A 627 16.78 -41.51 29.85
N ALA A 628 17.70 -40.57 30.07
CA ALA A 628 19.15 -40.63 29.94
C ALA A 628 19.73 -40.56 28.52
N LEU A 629 19.99 -39.34 28.05
CA LEU A 629 21.02 -39.03 27.05
C LEU A 629 22.40 -39.37 27.63
N ALA A 630 22.84 -40.60 27.41
CA ALA A 630 24.23 -40.99 27.45
C ALA A 630 24.56 -41.73 26.15
N ALA A 631 25.45 -41.14 25.37
CA ALA A 631 26.22 -41.76 24.29
C ALA A 631 25.43 -42.39 23.13
N ASN A 632 24.90 -41.52 22.25
CA ASN A 632 24.92 -41.70 20.80
C ASN A 632 24.88 -40.30 20.17
N ASN A 633 25.86 -39.98 19.31
CA ASN A 633 26.24 -38.63 18.87
C ASN A 633 25.26 -37.93 17.89
N SER A 634 23.97 -38.27 17.84
CA SER A 634 22.97 -37.57 17.02
C SER A 634 22.06 -36.65 17.86
N GLY A 635 22.61 -36.01 18.90
CA GLY A 635 21.85 -35.21 19.87
C GLY A 635 21.29 -33.91 19.30
N THR A 636 20.32 -34.01 18.41
CA THR A 636 19.51 -32.88 17.94
C THR A 636 18.38 -32.67 18.95
N CYS A 637 18.40 -31.54 19.66
CA CYS A 637 17.19 -31.06 20.32
C CYS A 637 16.17 -30.71 19.24
N ASP A 638 14.92 -31.11 19.45
CA ASP A 638 13.80 -30.62 18.64
C ASP A 638 13.76 -29.09 18.70
N GLU A 639 13.23 -28.47 17.65
CA GLU A 639 13.06 -27.03 17.62
C GLU A 639 12.08 -26.60 18.73
N GLY A 640 12.50 -25.65 19.58
CA GLY A 640 11.65 -25.12 20.64
C GLY A 640 12.37 -24.62 21.89
N TYR A 641 11.58 -24.30 22.93
CA TYR A 641 12.07 -23.70 24.17
C TYR A 641 12.27 -24.73 25.30
N TYR A 642 13.34 -24.54 26.07
CA TYR A 642 13.78 -25.43 27.14
C TYR A 642 14.21 -24.62 28.38
N VAL A 643 14.10 -25.25 29.57
CA VAL A 643 14.73 -24.77 30.81
C VAL A 643 15.89 -25.68 31.20
N ALA A 644 17.06 -25.09 31.35
CA ALA A 644 18.28 -25.77 31.82
C ALA A 644 19.09 -24.87 32.75
N ASN A 645 20.06 -25.41 33.50
CA ASN A 645 20.95 -24.59 34.32
C ASN A 645 21.93 -23.77 33.46
N ASP A 646 22.89 -23.09 34.09
CA ASP A 646 23.86 -22.18 33.44
C ASP A 646 24.71 -22.83 32.32
N ASN A 647 24.71 -24.17 32.19
CA ASN A 647 25.33 -24.90 31.07
C ASN A 647 24.35 -25.91 30.46
N PHE A 648 23.84 -25.64 29.25
CA PHE A 648 22.98 -26.58 28.49
C PHE A 648 23.68 -27.90 28.15
N GLY A 649 25.03 -27.94 28.16
CA GLY A 649 25.86 -29.08 27.76
C GLY A 649 26.28 -30.05 28.89
N ASP A 650 26.14 -29.67 30.16
CA ASP A 650 26.60 -30.51 31.28
C ASP A 650 25.46 -31.40 31.81
N SER A 651 25.35 -32.61 31.26
CA SER A 651 24.58 -33.73 31.84
C SER A 651 23.07 -33.51 32.03
N GLY A 652 22.34 -33.32 30.94
CA GLY A 652 21.06 -33.99 30.63
C GLY A 652 19.88 -33.89 31.60
N ASN A 653 19.95 -33.11 32.67
CA ASN A 653 18.84 -32.96 33.60
C ASN A 653 18.09 -31.68 33.28
N LEU A 654 17.10 -31.80 32.39
CA LEU A 654 16.02 -30.82 32.28
C LEU A 654 15.43 -30.62 33.69
N LYS A 655 15.46 -29.36 34.16
CA LYS A 655 15.05 -29.01 35.51
C LYS A 655 13.72 -28.27 35.46
N THR A 656 13.03 -28.26 36.59
CA THR A 656 11.82 -27.44 36.78
C THR A 656 12.16 -25.96 36.96
N THR A 657 13.44 -25.59 37.11
CA THR A 657 13.96 -24.23 37.32
C THR A 657 15.33 -24.06 36.65
N GLY A 658 15.65 -22.91 36.05
CA GLY A 658 16.92 -22.64 35.36
C GLY A 658 16.90 -21.35 34.51
N LYS A 659 17.67 -21.31 33.43
CA LYS A 659 17.70 -20.30 32.38
C LYS A 659 16.93 -20.78 31.14
N LEU A 660 16.44 -19.83 30.33
CA LEU A 660 15.73 -20.13 29.09
C LEU A 660 16.72 -20.44 27.98
N TYR A 661 16.44 -21.50 27.22
CA TYR A 661 17.15 -21.81 25.98
C TYR A 661 16.16 -21.97 24.84
N HIS A 662 16.56 -21.53 23.65
CA HIS A 662 15.86 -21.81 22.39
C HIS A 662 16.75 -22.66 21.52
N CYS A 663 16.25 -23.80 21.06
CA CYS A 663 16.98 -24.70 20.19
C CYS A 663 16.44 -24.61 18.76
N GLU A 664 17.32 -24.39 17.80
CA GLU A 664 17.04 -24.45 16.36
C GLU A 664 18.06 -25.39 15.71
N THR A 665 17.60 -26.44 15.02
CA THR A 665 18.48 -27.33 14.22
C THR A 665 19.71 -27.86 14.97
N GLY A 666 19.51 -28.33 16.21
CA GLY A 666 20.58 -28.90 17.04
C GLY A 666 21.54 -27.89 17.68
N LYS A 667 21.27 -26.58 17.58
CA LYS A 667 21.98 -25.54 18.35
C LYS A 667 21.02 -24.87 19.32
N CYS A 668 21.44 -24.74 20.58
CA CYS A 668 20.64 -24.10 21.61
C CYS A 668 21.34 -22.84 22.12
N GLU A 669 20.62 -21.72 22.09
CA GLU A 669 21.08 -20.42 22.58
C GLU A 669 20.37 -20.06 23.88
N GLN A 670 21.13 -19.58 24.87
CA GLN A 670 20.56 -19.05 26.11
C GLN A 670 19.91 -17.70 25.82
N LEU A 671 18.62 -17.57 26.10
CA LEU A 671 17.88 -16.33 25.95
C LEU A 671 17.76 -15.60 27.30
N SER A 672 17.69 -14.27 27.22
CA SER A 672 17.40 -13.40 28.37
C SER A 672 16.07 -12.68 28.15
N LYS A 673 14.98 -13.46 28.01
CA LYS A 673 13.63 -12.96 27.76
C LYS A 673 12.70 -13.21 28.95
N VAL A 674 11.85 -12.24 29.24
CA VAL A 674 10.84 -12.29 30.31
C VAL A 674 9.50 -12.69 29.68
N GLY A 675 8.91 -13.82 30.07
CA GLY A 675 7.80 -14.36 29.31
C GLY A 675 7.25 -15.71 29.77
N TYR A 676 6.20 -16.15 29.08
CA TYR A 676 5.86 -17.57 28.95
C TYR A 676 6.36 -18.13 27.62
N PHE A 677 6.85 -19.36 27.61
CA PHE A 677 7.34 -20.05 26.41
C PHE A 677 6.85 -21.50 26.41
N LYS A 678 6.33 -22.00 25.30
CA LYS A 678 5.86 -23.38 25.19
C LYS A 678 7.05 -24.31 25.39
N ASN A 679 6.98 -25.17 26.40
CA ASN A 679 8.07 -26.06 26.77
C ASN A 679 8.08 -27.27 25.85
N GLN A 680 9.15 -27.44 25.06
CA GLN A 680 9.26 -28.52 24.10
C GLN A 680 9.45 -29.89 24.78
N ASN A 681 9.94 -29.91 26.03
CA ASN A 681 10.34 -31.14 26.72
C ASN A 681 9.34 -31.66 27.77
N GLY A 682 8.24 -30.96 28.03
CA GLY A 682 7.30 -31.38 29.07
C GLY A 682 6.12 -32.19 28.54
N ALA A 683 5.21 -32.56 29.45
CA ALA A 683 3.89 -33.03 29.04
C ALA A 683 3.27 -32.03 28.05
N ALA A 684 2.47 -32.54 27.11
CA ALA A 684 1.65 -31.69 26.25
C ALA A 684 1.02 -30.59 27.12
N ASP A 685 1.19 -29.34 26.70
CA ASP A 685 0.67 -28.13 27.36
C ASP A 685 1.48 -27.55 28.53
N SER A 686 2.75 -27.92 28.69
CA SER A 686 3.62 -27.23 29.66
C SER A 686 4.22 -25.95 29.07
N PHE A 687 4.32 -24.91 29.90
CA PHE A 687 4.97 -23.64 29.57
C PHE A 687 6.13 -23.37 30.53
N ILE A 688 7.12 -22.60 30.10
CA ILE A 688 8.21 -22.06 30.88
C ILE A 688 7.85 -20.61 31.23
N SER A 689 7.90 -20.22 32.49
CA SER A 689 7.78 -18.84 32.95
C SER A 689 9.17 -18.31 33.30
N CYS A 690 9.57 -17.21 32.69
CA CYS A 690 10.84 -16.51 32.99
C CYS A 690 10.56 -15.12 33.56
N ASP A 691 11.22 -14.80 34.67
CA ASP A 691 11.10 -13.50 35.33
C ASP A 691 12.17 -12.49 34.88
N LYS A 692 12.12 -11.28 35.43
CA LYS A 692 13.06 -10.18 35.11
C LYS A 692 14.53 -10.46 35.47
N ASN A 693 14.80 -11.42 36.34
CA ASN A 693 16.16 -11.83 36.70
C ASN A 693 16.68 -12.94 35.76
N ASN A 694 15.91 -13.25 34.71
CA ASN A 694 16.13 -14.37 33.82
C ASN A 694 16.12 -15.70 34.59
N ASP A 695 15.33 -15.80 35.66
CA ASP A 695 15.09 -17.05 36.37
C ASP A 695 13.80 -17.66 35.83
N CYS A 696 13.95 -18.83 35.22
CA CYS A 696 12.90 -19.55 34.52
C CYS A 696 12.48 -20.78 35.29
N GLN A 697 11.20 -21.12 35.21
CA GLN A 697 10.64 -22.33 35.81
C GLN A 697 9.48 -22.87 34.98
N ILE A 698 9.14 -24.15 35.11
CA ILE A 698 7.93 -24.67 34.46
C ILE A 698 6.71 -24.02 35.11
N ALA A 699 5.95 -23.28 34.31
CA ALA A 699 4.74 -22.59 34.70
C ALA A 699 3.64 -23.61 35.03
N ALA A 700 3.05 -23.48 36.22
CA ALA A 700 1.82 -24.18 36.53
C ALA A 700 0.68 -23.56 35.70
N VAL A 701 0.03 -24.37 34.87
CA VAL A 701 -1.22 -24.00 34.21
C VAL A 701 -2.36 -24.27 35.19
N SER A 702 -3.17 -23.25 35.48
CA SER A 702 -4.31 -23.37 36.39
C SER A 702 -5.38 -24.28 35.78
N GLY A 703 -6.02 -25.11 36.61
CA GLY A 703 -7.18 -25.92 36.22
C GLY A 703 -8.52 -25.19 36.35
N ALA A 704 -8.51 -23.87 36.51
CA ALA A 704 -9.73 -23.07 36.57
C ALA A 704 -10.35 -22.88 35.18
N GLU A 705 -11.68 -22.73 35.14
CA GLU A 705 -12.47 -22.76 33.91
C GLU A 705 -12.39 -21.47 33.10
N ASP A 706 -12.12 -20.35 33.76
CA ASP A 706 -12.09 -19.03 33.17
C ASP A 706 -11.18 -18.06 33.94
N CYS A 707 -11.14 -16.82 33.45
CA CYS A 707 -10.40 -15.71 34.04
C CYS A 707 -10.96 -15.21 35.39
N THR A 708 -12.15 -15.62 35.83
CA THR A 708 -12.82 -15.00 36.99
C THR A 708 -12.12 -15.32 38.31
N ASN A 709 -11.53 -16.52 38.40
CA ASN A 709 -10.86 -17.02 39.60
C ASN A 709 -9.33 -17.05 39.46
N ILE A 710 -8.80 -16.45 38.40
CA ILE A 710 -7.39 -16.46 38.07
C ILE A 710 -6.89 -15.01 37.98
N ASP A 711 -5.71 -14.76 38.54
CA ASP A 711 -5.10 -13.44 38.43
C ASP A 711 -4.65 -13.16 36.99
N SER A 712 -4.83 -11.92 36.54
CA SER A 712 -4.32 -11.44 35.25
C SER A 712 -2.83 -11.75 35.10
N GLY A 713 -2.44 -12.22 33.92
CA GLY A 713 -1.08 -12.65 33.58
C GLY A 713 -0.76 -14.10 33.91
N LYS A 714 -1.75 -14.94 34.25
CA LYS A 714 -1.58 -16.39 34.43
C LYS A 714 -2.17 -17.19 33.28
N LEU A 715 -1.67 -18.41 33.09
CA LEU A 715 -2.18 -19.37 32.11
C LEU A 715 -3.20 -20.33 32.74
N TYR A 716 -4.19 -20.75 31.96
CA TYR A 716 -5.17 -21.75 32.36
C TYR A 716 -5.62 -22.65 31.20
N LYS A 717 -6.17 -23.82 31.51
CA LYS A 717 -6.74 -24.75 30.53
C LYS A 717 -8.21 -24.42 30.28
N ASP A 718 -8.63 -24.35 29.03
CA ASP A 718 -10.06 -24.24 28.69
C ASP A 718 -10.79 -25.52 29.13
N THR A 719 -11.89 -25.38 29.86
CA THR A 719 -12.68 -26.55 30.31
C THR A 719 -13.45 -27.22 29.18
N ASN A 720 -13.72 -26.50 28.09
CA ASN A 720 -14.38 -27.07 26.93
C ASN A 720 -13.39 -27.80 26.01
N ASP A 721 -12.09 -27.56 26.19
CA ASP A 721 -11.04 -28.08 25.33
C ASP A 721 -9.69 -28.12 26.09
N SER A 722 -9.36 -29.29 26.66
CA SER A 722 -8.20 -29.46 27.54
C SER A 722 -6.85 -29.19 26.90
N ASP A 723 -6.82 -29.14 25.57
CA ASP A 723 -5.64 -28.92 24.73
C ASP A 723 -5.40 -27.42 24.49
N LYS A 724 -6.35 -26.56 24.87
CA LYS A 724 -6.25 -25.10 24.73
C LYS A 724 -5.75 -24.45 26.00
N ILE A 725 -4.63 -23.74 25.85
CA ILE A 725 -4.05 -22.92 26.91
C ILE A 725 -4.35 -21.46 26.62
N LYS A 726 -4.91 -20.78 27.61
CA LYS A 726 -5.35 -19.39 27.51
C LYS A 726 -4.57 -18.51 28.49
N LEU A 727 -4.22 -17.30 28.05
CA LEU A 727 -3.67 -16.23 28.89
C LEU A 727 -4.82 -15.42 29.49
N CYS A 728 -4.86 -15.33 30.82
CA CYS A 728 -5.83 -14.47 31.47
C CYS A 728 -5.40 -13.01 31.43
N VAL A 729 -6.06 -12.17 30.62
CA VAL A 729 -5.68 -10.76 30.47
C VAL A 729 -6.39 -9.87 31.49
N LYS A 730 -7.65 -10.18 31.82
CA LYS A 730 -8.47 -9.40 32.73
C LYS A 730 -9.32 -10.32 33.62
N LYS A 731 -9.14 -10.22 34.93
CA LYS A 731 -9.85 -11.03 35.96
C LYS A 731 -11.39 -10.95 35.93
N VAL A 732 -11.99 -10.03 35.16
CA VAL A 732 -13.46 -9.89 35.06
C VAL A 732 -14.04 -10.32 33.72
N ALA A 733 -13.20 -10.75 32.76
CA ALA A 733 -13.68 -11.31 31.50
C ALA A 733 -13.95 -12.81 31.68
N ALA A 734 -15.00 -13.32 31.04
CA ALA A 734 -15.33 -14.74 31.06
C ALA A 734 -14.40 -15.58 30.17
N ASP A 735 -13.60 -14.93 29.30
CA ASP A 735 -12.71 -15.63 28.39
C ASP A 735 -11.30 -15.02 28.38
N GLY A 736 -10.31 -15.89 28.31
CA GLY A 736 -8.89 -15.58 28.15
C GLY A 736 -8.47 -15.75 26.70
N ILE A 737 -7.24 -15.35 26.39
CA ILE A 737 -6.75 -15.35 25.01
C ILE A 737 -6.05 -16.65 24.72
N GLU A 738 -6.54 -17.39 23.74
CA GLU A 738 -5.92 -18.64 23.29
C GLU A 738 -4.57 -18.40 22.63
N LEU A 739 -3.56 -19.19 22.99
CA LEU A 739 -2.21 -19.10 22.45
C LEU A 739 -2.13 -19.80 21.07
N LYS A 740 -2.36 -19.05 20.00
CA LYS A 740 -2.34 -19.50 18.59
C LYS A 740 -1.72 -18.45 17.68
N ASP A 741 -1.35 -18.86 16.46
CA ASP A 741 -0.77 -17.97 15.43
C ASP A 741 -1.74 -16.84 15.06
N GLU A 742 -3.04 -17.15 14.93
CA GLU A 742 -4.10 -16.19 14.65
C GLU A 742 -4.31 -15.17 15.80
N SER A 743 -3.90 -15.53 17.02
CA SER A 743 -3.90 -14.65 18.19
C SER A 743 -2.62 -13.81 18.28
N ALA A 744 -1.72 -13.87 17.30
CA ALA A 744 -0.49 -13.11 17.36
C ALA A 744 -0.74 -11.59 17.43
N GLY A 745 0.09 -10.91 18.23
CA GLY A 745 0.08 -9.45 18.36
C GLY A 745 0.26 -8.96 19.80
N LYS A 746 0.15 -7.64 19.96
CA LYS A 746 0.40 -6.97 21.25
C LYS A 746 -0.88 -6.81 22.07
N TYR A 747 -0.82 -7.13 23.36
CA TYR A 747 -1.94 -7.08 24.31
C TYR A 747 -1.57 -6.32 25.57
N VAL A 748 -2.56 -5.67 26.18
CA VAL A 748 -2.39 -4.98 27.47
C VAL A 748 -2.90 -5.86 28.60
N VAL A 749 -2.01 -6.26 29.50
CA VAL A 749 -2.31 -7.14 30.65
C VAL A 749 -2.19 -6.34 31.95
N GLY A 750 -3.18 -6.45 32.83
CA GLY A 750 -3.09 -5.89 34.18
C GLY A 750 -2.08 -6.66 35.02
N VAL A 751 -1.21 -5.97 35.75
CA VAL A 751 -0.22 -6.60 36.63
C VAL A 751 -0.87 -6.93 37.96
N ALA A 752 -1.05 -8.22 38.23
CA ALA A 752 -1.45 -8.70 39.55
C ALA A 752 -0.21 -9.07 40.39
N SER A 753 -0.37 -9.11 41.71
CA SER A 753 0.72 -9.21 42.70
C SER A 753 1.56 -10.50 42.69
N ASN A 754 1.43 -11.40 41.70
CA ASN A 754 2.08 -12.72 41.70
C ASN A 754 2.46 -13.27 40.29
N THR A 755 2.83 -12.43 39.31
CA THR A 755 3.22 -12.89 37.95
C THR A 755 4.64 -12.48 37.55
N PHE A 756 5.20 -13.14 36.50
CA PHE A 756 6.48 -12.75 35.88
C PHE A 756 6.48 -11.31 35.32
N LEU A 757 5.30 -10.69 35.26
CA LEU A 757 5.06 -9.35 34.73
C LEU A 757 5.42 -8.23 35.72
N GLY A 758 5.45 -8.49 37.04
CA GLY A 758 5.75 -7.50 38.08
C GLY A 758 4.81 -7.58 39.29
N SER A 759 4.93 -6.64 40.22
CA SER A 759 4.21 -6.64 41.50
C SER A 759 3.43 -5.36 41.81
N ASP A 760 3.21 -4.46 40.85
CA ASP A 760 2.41 -3.25 41.06
C ASP A 760 0.95 -3.50 40.67
N ALA A 761 0.07 -3.59 41.66
CA ALA A 761 -1.35 -3.91 41.50
C ALA A 761 -2.14 -2.90 40.65
N ASN A 762 -1.55 -1.74 40.33
CA ASN A 762 -2.17 -0.70 39.50
C ASN A 762 -1.46 -0.48 38.16
N ALA A 763 -0.43 -1.28 37.84
CA ALA A 763 0.29 -1.17 36.59
C ALA A 763 -0.31 -2.06 35.50
N TYR A 764 -0.15 -1.63 34.26
CA TYR A 764 -0.37 -2.45 33.08
C TYR A 764 0.95 -2.72 32.38
N VAL A 765 1.05 -3.86 31.71
CA VAL A 765 2.20 -4.24 30.87
C VAL A 765 1.70 -4.59 29.49
N ILE A 766 2.53 -4.31 28.49
CA ILE A 766 2.30 -4.78 27.13
C ILE A 766 3.00 -6.12 26.98
N VAL A 767 2.27 -7.12 26.51
CA VAL A 767 2.82 -8.42 26.14
C VAL A 767 2.68 -8.61 24.64
N ASP A 768 3.68 -9.21 24.03
CA ASP A 768 3.63 -9.71 22.66
C ASP A 768 3.27 -11.20 22.71
N LEU A 769 2.28 -11.59 21.92
CA LEU A 769 1.73 -12.93 21.90
C LEU A 769 2.00 -13.57 20.54
N ASP A 770 2.37 -14.85 20.54
CA ASP A 770 2.36 -15.74 19.38
C ASP A 770 1.87 -17.15 19.80
N ALA A 771 1.87 -18.15 18.90
CA ALA A 771 1.44 -19.51 19.23
C ALA A 771 2.29 -20.23 20.29
N THR A 772 3.51 -19.75 20.53
CA THR A 772 4.53 -20.40 21.34
C THR A 772 5.01 -19.56 22.51
N SER A 773 4.75 -18.25 22.53
CA SER A 773 5.31 -17.35 23.52
C SER A 773 4.38 -16.19 23.91
N VAL A 774 4.54 -15.73 25.16
CA VAL A 774 3.93 -14.52 25.72
C VAL A 774 5.09 -13.70 26.30
N VAL A 775 5.62 -12.74 25.56
CA VAL A 775 6.83 -12.01 25.96
C VAL A 775 6.47 -10.62 26.42
N LYS A 776 7.06 -10.15 27.52
CA LYS A 776 6.90 -8.75 27.95
C LYS A 776 7.58 -7.83 26.94
N ASN A 777 6.83 -6.96 26.28
CA ASN A 777 7.38 -6.02 25.30
C ASN A 777 8.03 -4.83 26.01
N VAL A 778 9.31 -4.55 25.71
CA VAL A 778 10.15 -3.57 26.43
C VAL A 778 10.60 -2.38 25.56
N ASP A 779 10.39 -2.43 24.26
CA ASP A 779 11.15 -1.59 23.30
C ASP A 779 10.43 -0.32 22.82
N ASP A 780 9.14 -0.15 23.12
CA ASP A 780 8.39 0.97 22.57
C ASP A 780 8.27 2.17 23.54
N THR A 781 8.68 3.36 23.05
CA THR A 781 8.44 4.68 23.66
C THR A 781 7.08 5.29 23.27
N ILE A 782 6.23 4.51 22.60
CA ILE A 782 5.04 4.99 21.90
C ILE A 782 3.84 5.08 22.87
N LEU A 783 3.06 6.15 22.74
CA LEU A 783 1.73 6.26 23.35
C LEU A 783 0.74 5.33 22.64
N TYR A 784 0.29 4.30 23.34
CA TYR A 784 -0.76 3.40 22.87
C TYR A 784 -2.12 3.95 23.27
N ARG A 785 -2.97 4.21 22.26
CA ARG A 785 -4.25 4.89 22.48
C ARG A 785 -5.47 3.97 22.51
N TYR A 786 -5.38 2.72 22.06
CA TYR A 786 -6.59 1.91 21.81
C TYR A 786 -6.38 0.43 22.10
N THR A 787 -7.35 -0.17 22.80
CA THR A 787 -7.49 -1.62 22.89
C THR A 787 -8.92 -2.05 22.57
N ASP A 788 -9.10 -3.24 22.00
CA ASP A 788 -10.43 -3.85 21.83
C ASP A 788 -11.01 -4.37 23.18
N THR A 789 -12.16 -5.06 23.13
CA THR A 789 -12.80 -5.68 24.32
C THR A 789 -11.94 -6.76 24.98
N ASN A 790 -10.95 -7.30 24.27
CA ASN A 790 -10.00 -8.32 24.71
C ASN A 790 -8.63 -7.72 25.08
N SER A 791 -8.52 -6.39 25.13
CA SER A 791 -7.28 -5.65 25.39
C SER A 791 -6.20 -5.77 24.30
N LYS A 792 -6.54 -6.15 23.05
CA LYS A 792 -5.59 -6.18 21.90
C LYS A 792 -5.29 -4.76 21.43
N ILE A 793 -4.01 -4.43 21.23
CA ILE A 793 -3.60 -3.12 20.71
C ILE A 793 -3.90 -3.04 19.21
N ILE A 794 -4.63 -2.01 18.79
CA ILE A 794 -4.95 -1.74 17.39
C ILE A 794 -4.00 -0.67 16.84
N ASN A 795 -3.29 -0.97 15.75
CA ASN A 795 -2.36 -0.05 15.10
C ASN A 795 -3.10 1.04 14.29
N ARG A 796 -2.63 2.29 14.36
CA ARG A 796 -3.28 3.49 13.81
C ARG A 796 -3.21 3.60 12.27
N SER A 797 -2.47 2.72 11.60
CA SER A 797 -2.34 2.70 10.13
C SER A 797 -3.62 2.25 9.40
N ASN A 798 -4.57 1.65 10.10
CA ASN A 798 -5.85 1.20 9.53
C ASN A 798 -6.97 2.19 9.92
N ASN A 799 -7.04 3.32 9.22
CA ASN A 799 -8.01 4.40 9.49
C ASN A 799 -9.49 4.00 9.20
N SER A 800 -9.78 2.78 8.75
CA SER A 800 -11.13 2.30 8.40
C SER A 800 -11.97 1.87 9.61
N ASP A 801 -11.34 1.41 10.70
CA ASP A 801 -12.06 0.73 11.78
C ASP A 801 -12.41 1.66 12.95
N MET A 802 -11.95 2.92 12.91
CA MET A 802 -12.24 3.93 13.91
C MET A 802 -13.58 4.63 13.65
N CYS A 803 -14.66 3.85 13.54
CA CYS A 803 -16.00 4.41 13.48
C CYS A 803 -16.48 4.90 14.86
N THR A 804 -17.24 5.98 14.85
CA THR A 804 -17.76 6.85 15.92
C THR A 804 -18.44 6.19 17.13
N ASN A 805 -18.57 4.86 17.19
CA ASN A 805 -19.33 4.15 18.23
C ASN A 805 -18.48 3.56 19.37
N HIS A 806 -17.14 3.55 19.28
CA HIS A 806 -16.27 2.97 20.32
C HIS A 806 -15.62 4.00 21.26
N LYS A 807 -16.12 5.25 21.29
CA LYS A 807 -15.55 6.32 22.13
C LYS A 807 -15.52 6.00 23.63
N SER A 808 -16.40 5.13 24.12
CA SER A 808 -16.46 4.73 25.54
C SER A 808 -15.38 3.73 25.96
N ASP A 809 -14.74 3.04 25.01
CA ASP A 809 -13.80 1.94 25.30
C ASP A 809 -12.34 2.34 25.09
N ILE A 810 -12.08 3.60 24.73
CA ILE A 810 -10.75 4.14 24.49
C ILE A 810 -10.05 4.31 25.85
N SER A 811 -8.88 3.68 26.00
CA SER A 811 -8.03 3.79 27.17
C SER A 811 -6.63 4.16 26.72
N GLU A 812 -6.11 5.28 27.21
CA GLU A 812 -4.74 5.71 26.92
C GLU A 812 -3.78 5.12 27.95
N TYR A 813 -2.65 4.57 27.51
CA TYR A 813 -1.64 3.99 28.41
C TYR A 813 -0.32 4.76 28.28
N LYS A 814 0.14 5.35 29.39
CA LYS A 814 1.38 6.13 29.44
C LYS A 814 2.44 5.40 30.26
N LYS A 815 3.63 5.26 29.69
CA LYS A 815 4.77 4.64 30.38
C LYS A 815 5.07 5.42 31.67
N LYS A 816 5.19 4.72 32.80
CA LYS A 816 5.36 5.33 34.13
C LYS A 816 6.73 6.00 34.29
N SER A 817 7.75 5.47 33.62
CA SER A 817 9.08 6.05 33.44
C SER A 817 9.85 5.29 32.35
N ASP A 818 10.87 5.90 31.76
CA ASP A 818 11.70 5.26 30.71
C ASP A 818 12.36 3.97 31.18
N ALA A 819 12.65 3.85 32.49
CA ALA A 819 13.25 2.68 33.10
C ALA A 819 12.23 1.60 33.53
N SER A 820 10.92 1.89 33.48
CA SER A 820 9.87 0.95 33.86
C SER A 820 9.12 0.43 32.65
N ASN A 821 8.88 -0.87 32.59
CA ASN A 821 8.00 -1.49 31.58
C ASN A 821 6.53 -1.49 32.05
N GLU A 822 6.17 -0.54 32.91
CA GLU A 822 4.86 -0.40 33.53
C GLU A 822 4.17 0.85 32.98
N TYR A 823 2.86 0.75 32.73
CA TYR A 823 2.04 1.81 32.16
C TYR A 823 0.92 2.20 33.11
N ASN A 824 0.68 3.50 33.23
CA ASN A 824 -0.50 4.06 33.86
C ASN A 824 -1.61 4.18 32.81
N LYS A 825 -2.78 3.63 33.11
CA LYS A 825 -3.99 3.90 32.34
C LYS A 825 -4.47 5.31 32.66
N THR A 826 -4.56 6.17 31.66
CA THR A 826 -5.21 7.49 31.72
C THR A 826 -6.58 7.38 31.04
N ASN A 827 -7.63 7.77 31.78
CA ASN A 827 -8.99 7.82 31.27
C ASN A 827 -9.19 9.01 30.34
#